data_AF-A0A1M3NDK3-F1
#
_entry.id   AF-A0A1M3NDK3-F1
#
_cell.length_a   1.000
_cell.length_b   1.000
_cell.length_c   1.000
_cell.angle_alpha   90.00
_cell.angle_beta   90.00
_cell.angle_gamma   90.00
#
_symmetry.space_group_name_H-M   'P 1'
#
loop_
_entity.id
_entity.type
_entity.pdbx_description
1 polymer ?
#
loop_
_entity_poly.entity_id
_entity_poly.type
_entity_poly.pdbx_seq_one_letter_code
_entity_poly.pdbx_strand_id
1 'polypeptide(L)'
;MRRRRGEGRCRRGAGARLRLLPRRRWSAADRARPWQDEPPADSRREQGEHAEGHSQYDYLQRVVDRVVESNAKGGTDRRVRAIGIFGSDVYDKLLILQAMRPRIRDAVYFTTDLDARFLHRDQRRWTHNLLVASHFGLALHPKIQDAVPAFRSGYQTAAYLATRLAVGGSSIDTSENVGWRRGKPRSFEIGRTRAVDLTTREDEACKAWPSDCGSFHPPPSGEVGRVHWPHGLAIAVLGTLVVLLTIRANRSFATVEQGLELAWARRKRLLVWLVLALVVALAAAWVVWHAGRWIASQYEGEPVVWLQGVSALPSHVIRFLALLVALALGAVGLVRLRRRAHAIALALGLPEPGGHSRNRRSRPSRASDDGPRWSPADVWRRRIEWLRGPFVDFTRTERLEPGSEGEERVSVDRLWQRYLDRTSGLGFWSWIALATALFGAFAGALYLVDPPFFPHRGQHVVGVNDLLWAANVAVLWATIFWTVFEARACVHLVNRLSAARSSWPATTLDRRREESGVPEVLLVESLDFELIVRAAGRINPIVYVPFVQIFLLGFALHPIFDDSELPLPLVVVAALSLLYVLYAMLVLRRAAERAKRTAIAHYQADLLRLEDGEGDARPSGYAETRGPDGCPEHAPLTLDQLRDGTRKAAPAQIRMLVERIDTTREGPFRPLLQQPFLRAVLIPFSGWSGVSLIEPLLNYFGV
;
A
#
# COMPACT_ATOMS: atom_id res chain seq x y z
N MET A 1 -64.13 -39.51 41.81
CA MET A 1 -64.22 -40.57 42.83
C MET A 1 -63.66 -41.88 42.27
N ARG A 2 -62.78 -42.56 43.02
CA ARG A 2 -62.32 -43.99 42.94
C ARG A 2 -61.84 -44.51 41.56
N ARG A 3 -60.55 -44.71 41.26
CA ARG A 3 -59.43 -45.50 41.86
C ARG A 3 -59.58 -47.02 41.68
N ARG A 4 -58.60 -47.62 40.96
CA ARG A 4 -57.90 -48.93 41.12
C ARG A 4 -57.98 -49.84 39.89
N ARG A 5 -56.84 -50.11 39.22
CA ARG A 5 -55.77 -51.12 39.44
C ARG A 5 -56.06 -52.46 38.72
N GLY A 6 -55.44 -52.59 37.55
CA GLY A 6 -54.53 -53.65 37.09
C GLY A 6 -54.75 -55.13 37.46
N GLU A 7 -54.96 -55.92 36.42
CA GLU A 7 -54.56 -57.33 36.17
C GLU A 7 -54.37 -57.41 34.63
N GLY A 8 -53.47 -58.15 33.97
CA GLY A 8 -52.67 -59.29 34.36
C GLY A 8 -52.69 -60.35 33.23
N ARG A 9 -51.73 -60.26 32.30
CA ARG A 9 -51.10 -61.35 31.48
C ARG A 9 -51.74 -61.95 30.20
N CYS A 10 -50.83 -62.09 29.22
CA CYS A 10 -50.54 -63.22 28.31
C CYS A 10 -51.39 -63.40 27.03
N ARG A 11 -50.86 -63.78 25.85
CA ARG A 11 -49.51 -63.88 25.24
C ARG A 11 -49.69 -64.42 23.78
N ARG A 12 -48.71 -64.13 22.90
CA ARG A 12 -48.39 -64.75 21.56
C ARG A 12 -49.22 -64.21 20.37
N GLY A 13 -48.71 -63.93 19.17
CA GLY A 13 -47.40 -64.03 18.48
C GLY A 13 -47.41 -63.02 17.30
N ALA A 14 -46.38 -62.74 16.51
CA ALA A 14 -45.17 -63.43 16.12
C ALA A 14 -44.02 -62.41 15.95
N GLY A 15 -42.79 -62.85 16.23
CA GLY A 15 -41.60 -62.00 16.22
C GLY A 15 -40.82 -62.07 14.90
N ALA A 16 -40.32 -60.92 14.46
CA ALA A 16 -39.11 -60.83 13.63
C ALA A 16 -37.93 -60.47 14.55
N ARG A 17 -36.98 -61.40 14.72
CA ARG A 17 -35.74 -61.16 15.48
C ARG A 17 -34.77 -60.35 14.62
N LEU A 18 -34.46 -59.12 15.04
CA LEU A 18 -33.20 -58.48 14.65
C LEU A 18 -32.05 -59.25 15.32
N ARG A 19 -31.21 -59.94 14.53
CA ARG A 19 -29.91 -60.44 14.98
C ARG A 19 -28.98 -59.24 15.20
N LEU A 20 -28.80 -58.84 16.46
CA LEU A 20 -27.67 -58.01 16.85
C LEU A 20 -26.40 -58.85 16.72
N LEU A 21 -25.50 -58.45 15.81
CA LEU A 21 -24.15 -58.99 15.69
C LEU A 21 -23.40 -58.77 17.01
N PRO A 22 -22.56 -59.72 17.46
CA PRO A 22 -21.84 -59.57 18.71
C PRO A 22 -20.80 -58.46 18.58
N ARG A 23 -20.82 -57.50 19.52
CA ARG A 23 -19.73 -56.53 19.70
C ARG A 23 -18.43 -57.29 19.93
N ARG A 24 -17.53 -57.26 18.94
CA ARG A 24 -16.14 -57.73 19.10
C ARG A 24 -15.51 -56.97 20.27
N ARG A 25 -15.16 -57.72 21.33
CA ARG A 25 -14.26 -57.25 22.39
C ARG A 25 -12.85 -57.33 21.83
N TRP A 26 -12.25 -56.19 21.53
CA TRP A 26 -10.85 -56.09 21.13
C TRP A 26 -9.97 -56.54 22.32
N SER A 27 -9.08 -57.51 22.07
CA SER A 27 -8.15 -57.99 23.09
C SER A 27 -7.00 -57.01 23.26
N ALA A 28 -6.32 -57.01 24.42
CA ALA A 28 -5.17 -56.14 24.66
C ALA A 28 -4.00 -56.41 23.69
N ALA A 29 -3.97 -57.57 23.04
CA ALA A 29 -2.97 -57.92 22.01
C ALA A 29 -3.25 -57.26 20.64
N ASP A 30 -4.47 -56.79 20.37
CA ASP A 30 -4.81 -56.09 19.12
C ASP A 30 -4.39 -54.61 19.14
N ARG A 31 -4.02 -54.07 20.31
CA ARG A 31 -3.55 -52.69 20.49
C ARG A 31 -2.04 -52.50 20.22
N ALA A 32 -1.31 -53.57 19.97
CA ALA A 32 0.16 -53.56 19.84
C ALA A 32 0.64 -53.91 18.42
N ARG A 33 -0.19 -53.78 17.39
CA ARG A 33 0.33 -53.67 16.02
C ARG A 33 0.70 -52.19 15.81
N PRO A 34 1.97 -51.86 15.52
CA PRO A 34 2.27 -50.54 15.00
C PRO A 34 1.42 -50.38 13.76
N TRP A 35 0.58 -49.35 13.74
CA TRP A 35 0.13 -48.81 12.47
C TRP A 35 1.42 -48.52 11.71
N GLN A 36 1.72 -49.32 10.69
CA GLN A 36 2.62 -48.81 9.66
C GLN A 36 1.94 -47.53 9.23
N ASP A 37 2.57 -46.40 9.57
CA ASP A 37 2.15 -45.09 9.12
C ASP A 37 2.19 -45.15 7.59
N GLU A 38 1.09 -45.54 6.97
CA GLU A 38 0.86 -45.19 5.58
C GLU A 38 0.90 -43.67 5.57
N PRO A 39 1.92 -43.07 4.95
CA PRO A 39 2.11 -41.65 5.07
C PRO A 39 0.91 -40.99 4.34
N PRO A 40 0.46 -39.81 4.79
CA PRO A 40 -0.77 -39.17 4.31
C PRO A 40 -0.76 -39.12 2.79
N ALA A 41 -1.92 -39.26 2.12
CA ALA A 41 -2.00 -39.37 0.66
C ALA A 41 -1.20 -38.30 -0.10
N ASP A 42 -0.96 -37.13 0.49
CA ASP A 42 -0.05 -36.09 -0.03
C ASP A 42 1.42 -36.51 -0.16
N SER A 43 1.96 -37.26 0.80
CA SER A 43 3.35 -37.73 0.79
C SER A 43 3.62 -38.89 -0.16
N ARG A 44 2.60 -39.70 -0.51
CA ARG A 44 2.67 -40.66 -1.64
C ARG A 44 2.60 -39.98 -3.00
N ARG A 45 2.17 -38.71 -3.07
CA ARG A 45 1.98 -37.95 -4.32
C ARG A 45 3.19 -37.12 -4.73
N GLU A 46 4.09 -36.79 -3.80
CA GLU A 46 5.38 -36.14 -4.10
C GLU A 46 6.45 -37.14 -4.56
N GLN A 47 6.36 -38.40 -4.15
CA GLN A 47 7.09 -39.49 -4.78
C GLN A 47 6.31 -39.85 -6.04
N GLY A 48 6.85 -39.57 -7.24
CA GLY A 48 6.17 -39.86 -8.50
C GLY A 48 5.53 -41.26 -8.49
N GLU A 49 4.25 -41.33 -8.84
CA GLU A 49 3.55 -42.62 -8.89
C GLU A 49 4.34 -43.57 -9.81
N HIS A 50 4.62 -44.77 -9.32
CA HIS A 50 5.41 -45.74 -10.06
C HIS A 50 4.65 -46.17 -11.32
N ALA A 51 5.37 -46.54 -12.37
CA ALA A 51 4.80 -47.02 -13.64
C ALA A 51 4.20 -48.44 -13.54
N GLU A 52 3.67 -48.79 -12.37
CA GLU A 52 3.17 -50.11 -12.00
C GLU A 52 1.77 -49.96 -11.36
N GLY A 53 0.83 -50.83 -11.72
CA GLY A 53 -0.54 -50.83 -11.21
C GLY A 53 -1.61 -50.35 -12.22
N HIS A 54 -2.83 -50.11 -11.73
CA HIS A 54 -3.97 -49.70 -12.57
C HIS A 54 -4.06 -48.17 -12.77
N SER A 55 -3.23 -47.38 -12.09
CA SER A 55 -3.18 -45.93 -12.25
C SER A 55 -2.48 -45.57 -13.55
N GLN A 56 -3.12 -44.74 -14.39
CA GLN A 56 -2.50 -44.18 -15.60
C GLN A 56 -1.89 -42.80 -15.35
N TYR A 57 -1.75 -42.38 -14.09
CA TYR A 57 -1.29 -41.04 -13.74
C TYR A 57 0.17 -40.77 -14.18
N ASP A 58 1.05 -41.78 -14.13
CA ASP A 58 2.42 -41.69 -14.65
C ASP A 58 2.45 -41.38 -16.17
N TYR A 59 1.57 -42.00 -16.96
CA TYR A 59 1.45 -41.66 -18.38
C TYR A 59 1.08 -40.20 -18.60
N LEU A 60 0.13 -39.69 -17.81
CA LEU A 60 -0.26 -38.28 -17.85
C LEU A 60 0.93 -37.37 -17.50
N GLN A 61 1.68 -37.69 -16.44
CA GLN A 61 2.86 -36.91 -16.06
C GLN A 61 3.91 -36.85 -17.17
N ARG A 62 4.24 -37.97 -17.82
CA ARG A 62 5.20 -38.01 -18.95
C ARG A 62 4.71 -37.24 -20.18
N VAL A 63 3.39 -37.19 -20.41
CA VAL A 63 2.82 -36.34 -21.47
C VAL A 63 2.99 -34.87 -21.09
N VAL A 64 2.67 -34.50 -19.86
CA VAL A 64 2.88 -33.13 -19.36
C VAL A 64 4.35 -32.73 -19.46
N ASP A 65 5.29 -33.61 -19.08
CA ASP A 65 6.74 -33.36 -19.16
C ASP A 65 7.17 -33.05 -20.59
N ARG A 66 6.68 -33.82 -21.58
CA ARG A 66 6.98 -33.56 -22.99
C ARG A 66 6.43 -32.21 -23.46
N VAL A 67 5.22 -31.84 -23.03
CA VAL A 67 4.64 -30.52 -23.35
C VAL A 67 5.48 -29.40 -22.72
N VAL A 68 5.87 -29.55 -21.46
CA VAL A 68 6.69 -28.57 -20.74
C VAL A 68 8.07 -28.43 -21.37
N GLU A 69 8.72 -29.54 -21.73
CA GLU A 69 10.04 -29.53 -22.37
C GLU A 69 9.96 -28.89 -23.76
N SER A 70 8.93 -29.20 -24.54
CA SER A 70 8.67 -28.55 -25.82
C SER A 70 8.42 -27.05 -25.68
N ASN A 71 7.68 -26.65 -24.64
CA ASN A 71 7.41 -25.25 -24.33
C ASN A 71 8.70 -24.50 -23.94
N ALA A 72 9.57 -25.14 -23.16
CA ALA A 72 10.86 -24.57 -22.75
C ALA A 72 11.85 -24.42 -23.92
N LYS A 73 11.93 -25.42 -24.81
CA LYS A 73 12.81 -25.41 -25.99
C LYS A 73 12.42 -24.35 -27.03
N GLY A 74 11.19 -23.88 -27.01
CA GLY A 74 10.64 -22.92 -27.97
C GLY A 74 11.07 -21.46 -27.79
N GLY A 75 11.67 -21.08 -26.66
CA GLY A 75 11.95 -19.68 -26.32
C GLY A 75 10.67 -18.86 -26.06
N THR A 76 10.80 -17.52 -25.98
CA THR A 76 9.66 -16.62 -25.71
C THR A 76 8.61 -16.61 -26.83
N ASP A 77 9.01 -16.86 -28.09
CA ASP A 77 8.13 -16.79 -29.26
C ASP A 77 7.21 -18.01 -29.43
N ARG A 78 7.50 -19.14 -28.77
CA ARG A 78 6.71 -20.39 -28.89
C ARG A 78 6.09 -20.83 -27.57
N ARG A 79 5.88 -19.91 -26.62
CA ARG A 79 5.18 -20.23 -25.37
C ARG A 79 3.72 -20.64 -25.64
N VAL A 80 3.27 -21.72 -25.01
CA VAL A 80 1.89 -22.20 -25.05
C VAL A 80 0.97 -21.15 -24.41
N ARG A 81 0.06 -20.57 -25.21
CA ARG A 81 -0.89 -19.54 -24.75
C ARG A 81 -2.25 -20.09 -24.34
N ALA A 82 -2.62 -21.27 -24.84
CA ALA A 82 -3.91 -21.90 -24.54
C ALA A 82 -3.82 -23.42 -24.57
N ILE A 83 -4.57 -24.08 -23.68
CA ILE A 83 -4.66 -25.53 -23.54
C ILE A 83 -6.13 -25.93 -23.52
N GLY A 84 -6.55 -26.69 -24.53
CA GLY A 84 -7.89 -27.25 -24.62
C GLY A 84 -7.91 -28.69 -24.12
N ILE A 85 -8.80 -29.00 -23.18
CA ILE A 85 -8.99 -30.36 -22.65
C ILE A 85 -10.40 -30.82 -23.03
N PHE A 86 -10.50 -31.86 -23.83
CA PHE A 86 -11.78 -32.39 -24.31
C PHE A 86 -11.97 -33.83 -23.84
N GLY A 87 -13.20 -34.18 -23.50
CA GLY A 87 -13.55 -35.50 -23.00
C GLY A 87 -15.01 -35.54 -22.56
N SER A 88 -15.57 -36.74 -22.43
CA SER A 88 -16.94 -36.94 -21.94
C SER A 88 -16.99 -37.05 -20.41
N ASP A 89 -15.98 -37.66 -19.78
CA ASP A 89 -15.86 -37.74 -18.32
C ASP A 89 -15.16 -36.49 -17.76
N VAL A 90 -15.75 -35.91 -16.72
CA VAL A 90 -15.14 -34.78 -16.01
C VAL A 90 -14.04 -35.21 -15.05
N TYR A 91 -14.04 -36.45 -14.55
CA TYR A 91 -12.95 -36.93 -13.69
C TYR A 91 -11.63 -36.92 -14.45
N ASP A 92 -11.63 -37.36 -15.70
CA ASP A 92 -10.46 -37.29 -16.58
C ASP A 92 -10.02 -35.84 -16.82
N LYS A 93 -10.97 -34.94 -17.10
CA LYS A 93 -10.69 -33.50 -17.25
C LYS A 93 -10.03 -32.92 -15.99
N LEU A 94 -10.54 -33.25 -14.81
CA LEU A 94 -10.01 -32.78 -13.53
C LEU A 94 -8.60 -33.32 -13.28
N LEU A 95 -8.33 -34.60 -13.57
CA LEU A 95 -7.00 -35.20 -13.45
C LEU A 95 -5.99 -34.53 -14.38
N ILE A 96 -6.36 -34.26 -15.63
CA ILE A 96 -5.50 -33.55 -16.59
C ILE A 96 -5.23 -32.11 -16.13
N LEU A 97 -6.28 -31.39 -15.69
CA LEU A 97 -6.13 -30.04 -15.14
C LEU A 97 -5.20 -30.03 -13.93
N GLN A 98 -5.35 -30.99 -13.02
CA GLN A 98 -4.52 -31.15 -11.84
C GLN A 98 -3.04 -31.39 -12.19
N ALA A 99 -2.75 -32.14 -13.24
CA ALA A 99 -1.39 -32.39 -13.70
C ALA A 99 -0.77 -31.19 -14.46
N MET A 100 -1.57 -30.48 -15.28
CA MET A 100 -1.09 -29.42 -16.18
C MET A 100 -0.96 -28.05 -15.49
N ARG A 101 -2.00 -27.60 -14.78
CA ARG A 101 -2.08 -26.25 -14.18
C ARG A 101 -0.87 -25.87 -13.31
N PRO A 102 -0.34 -26.77 -12.45
CA PRO A 102 0.82 -26.41 -11.62
C PRO A 102 2.09 -26.15 -12.42
N ARG A 103 2.22 -26.75 -13.62
CA ARG A 103 3.43 -26.69 -14.46
C ARG A 103 3.34 -25.66 -15.59
N ILE A 104 2.13 -25.31 -16.03
CA ILE A 104 1.90 -24.28 -17.06
C ILE A 104 0.78 -23.35 -16.54
N ARG A 105 1.16 -22.24 -15.93
CA ARG A 105 0.22 -21.29 -15.30
C ARG A 105 -0.28 -20.20 -16.24
N ASP A 106 0.59 -19.71 -17.12
CA ASP A 106 0.34 -18.55 -17.99
C ASP A 106 -0.52 -18.87 -19.24
N ALA A 107 -1.11 -20.07 -19.31
CA ALA A 107 -1.95 -20.50 -20.42
C ALA A 107 -3.43 -20.39 -20.07
N VAL A 108 -4.23 -20.01 -21.06
CA VAL A 108 -5.69 -20.06 -20.96
C VAL A 108 -6.15 -21.52 -21.08
N TYR A 109 -6.79 -22.04 -20.02
CA TYR A 109 -7.36 -23.39 -20.04
C TYR A 109 -8.83 -23.32 -20.46
N PHE A 110 -9.22 -24.22 -21.36
CA PHE A 110 -10.61 -24.33 -21.79
C PHE A 110 -11.06 -25.79 -21.98
N THR A 111 -12.36 -26.02 -21.83
CA THR A 111 -12.99 -27.33 -22.00
C THR A 111 -14.44 -27.21 -22.48
N THR A 112 -15.08 -28.34 -22.72
CA THR A 112 -16.51 -28.44 -23.03
C THR A 112 -17.30 -28.96 -21.84
N ASP A 113 -18.62 -28.79 -21.89
CA ASP A 113 -19.61 -29.39 -20.97
C ASP A 113 -19.48 -28.91 -19.52
N LEU A 114 -20.32 -27.94 -19.15
CA LEU A 114 -20.33 -27.41 -17.78
C LEU A 114 -20.80 -28.49 -16.78
N ASP A 115 -20.01 -28.68 -15.72
CA ASP A 115 -20.30 -29.58 -14.61
C ASP A 115 -20.05 -28.87 -13.26
N ALA A 116 -20.91 -29.14 -12.28
CA ALA A 116 -20.85 -28.58 -10.94
C ALA A 116 -19.58 -29.00 -10.18
N ARG A 117 -18.96 -30.14 -10.54
CA ARG A 117 -17.70 -30.60 -9.94
C ARG A 117 -16.54 -29.63 -10.18
N PHE A 118 -16.58 -28.81 -11.23
CA PHE A 118 -15.60 -27.74 -11.42
C PHE A 118 -15.66 -26.67 -10.32
N LEU A 119 -16.80 -26.53 -9.63
CA LEU A 119 -17.03 -25.53 -8.59
C LEU A 119 -16.65 -26.01 -7.19
N HIS A 120 -16.23 -27.28 -7.05
CA HIS A 120 -15.86 -27.83 -5.74
C HIS A 120 -14.60 -27.14 -5.20
N ARG A 121 -14.62 -26.84 -3.90
CA ARG A 121 -13.53 -26.12 -3.22
C ARG A 121 -12.17 -26.82 -3.38
N ASP A 122 -12.17 -28.16 -3.33
CA ASP A 122 -10.96 -28.98 -3.44
C ASP A 122 -10.37 -28.97 -4.85
N GLN A 123 -11.20 -28.71 -5.86
CA GLN A 123 -10.81 -28.66 -7.27
C GLN A 123 -10.38 -27.26 -7.71
N ARG A 124 -10.74 -26.23 -6.92
CA ARG A 124 -10.55 -24.80 -7.25
C ARG A 124 -9.13 -24.46 -7.68
N ARG A 125 -8.11 -25.11 -7.09
CA ARG A 125 -6.70 -24.85 -7.38
C ARG A 125 -6.35 -25.05 -8.86
N TRP A 126 -7.07 -25.89 -9.59
CA TRP A 126 -6.85 -26.15 -11.02
C TRP A 126 -8.06 -25.80 -11.90
N THR A 127 -9.26 -25.64 -11.33
CA THR A 127 -10.47 -25.29 -12.10
C THR A 127 -10.77 -23.80 -12.13
N HIS A 128 -10.23 -22.98 -11.23
CA HIS A 128 -10.44 -21.52 -11.27
C HIS A 128 -9.91 -20.91 -12.57
N ASN A 129 -10.62 -19.93 -13.13
CA ASN A 129 -10.35 -19.34 -14.45
C ASN A 129 -10.34 -20.36 -15.62
N LEU A 130 -11.03 -21.49 -15.48
CA LEU A 130 -11.29 -22.43 -16.58
C LEU A 130 -12.43 -21.90 -17.45
N LEU A 131 -12.20 -21.78 -18.75
CA LEU A 131 -13.25 -21.46 -19.71
C LEU A 131 -14.00 -22.74 -20.11
N VAL A 132 -15.32 -22.71 -20.10
CA VAL A 132 -16.16 -23.86 -20.41
C VAL A 132 -17.18 -23.47 -21.47
N ALA A 133 -17.05 -24.04 -22.66
CA ALA A 133 -18.10 -23.97 -23.67
C ALA A 133 -19.14 -25.05 -23.40
N SER A 134 -20.40 -24.69 -23.24
CA SER A 134 -21.45 -25.63 -22.87
C SER A 134 -22.75 -25.32 -23.60
N HIS A 135 -23.44 -26.36 -24.04
CA HIS A 135 -24.80 -26.27 -24.59
C HIS A 135 -25.79 -25.74 -23.56
N PHE A 136 -25.65 -26.12 -22.28
CA PHE A 136 -26.46 -25.58 -21.18
C PHE A 136 -25.62 -25.20 -19.96
N GLY A 137 -26.14 -24.23 -19.19
CA GLY A 137 -25.70 -24.01 -17.82
C GLY A 137 -26.20 -25.10 -16.87
N LEU A 138 -25.94 -24.92 -15.58
CA LEU A 138 -26.46 -25.80 -14.51
C LEU A 138 -27.94 -25.56 -14.20
N ALA A 139 -28.59 -24.65 -14.91
CA ALA A 139 -30.01 -24.34 -14.76
C ALA A 139 -30.59 -23.85 -16.11
N LEU A 140 -31.89 -24.07 -16.29
CA LEU A 140 -32.74 -23.46 -17.30
C LEU A 140 -33.34 -22.15 -16.78
N HIS A 141 -34.06 -21.46 -17.65
CA HIS A 141 -34.88 -20.32 -17.25
C HIS A 141 -35.88 -20.70 -16.14
N PRO A 142 -36.09 -19.88 -15.09
CA PRO A 142 -36.95 -20.22 -13.95
C PRO A 142 -38.37 -20.66 -14.32
N LYS A 143 -38.97 -20.06 -15.37
CA LYS A 143 -40.30 -20.45 -15.88
C LYS A 143 -40.38 -21.89 -16.42
N ILE A 144 -39.24 -22.46 -16.83
CA ILE A 144 -39.15 -23.79 -17.44
C ILE A 144 -38.66 -24.81 -16.41
N GLN A 145 -37.69 -24.41 -15.58
CA GLN A 145 -37.14 -25.23 -14.51
C GLN A 145 -38.13 -25.47 -13.36
N ASP A 146 -39.01 -24.49 -13.10
CA ASP A 146 -39.99 -24.51 -12.02
C ASP A 146 -39.29 -24.67 -10.64
N ALA A 147 -39.81 -25.49 -9.74
CA ALA A 147 -39.26 -25.72 -8.40
C ALA A 147 -38.01 -26.61 -8.35
N VAL A 148 -37.53 -27.12 -9.49
CA VAL A 148 -36.38 -28.04 -9.52
C VAL A 148 -35.08 -27.28 -9.23
N PRO A 149 -34.23 -27.75 -8.29
CA PRO A 149 -32.92 -27.13 -8.03
C PRO A 149 -31.96 -27.18 -9.23
N ALA A 150 -30.86 -26.44 -9.16
CA ALA A 150 -29.82 -26.49 -10.19
C ALA A 150 -29.25 -27.92 -10.37
N PHE A 151 -29.02 -28.29 -11.62
CA PHE A 151 -28.47 -29.58 -12.03
C PHE A 151 -26.96 -29.64 -11.83
N ARG A 152 -26.42 -30.86 -11.91
CA ARG A 152 -24.98 -31.09 -11.76
C ARG A 152 -24.21 -31.00 -13.07
N SER A 153 -24.87 -31.10 -14.22
CA SER A 153 -24.21 -30.98 -15.52
C SER A 153 -25.13 -30.40 -16.58
N GLY A 154 -24.54 -29.81 -17.64
CA GLY A 154 -25.29 -29.36 -18.81
C GLY A 154 -26.09 -30.48 -19.50
N TYR A 155 -25.62 -31.72 -19.43
CA TYR A 155 -26.37 -32.89 -19.92
C TYR A 155 -27.64 -33.17 -19.12
N GLN A 156 -27.61 -33.03 -17.79
CA GLN A 156 -28.81 -33.16 -16.97
C GLN A 156 -29.81 -32.05 -17.29
N THR A 157 -29.32 -30.81 -17.47
CA THR A 157 -30.15 -29.67 -17.89
C THR A 157 -30.81 -29.94 -19.24
N ALA A 158 -30.05 -30.46 -20.22
CA ALA A 158 -30.55 -30.83 -21.54
C ALA A 158 -31.60 -31.94 -21.48
N ALA A 159 -31.32 -33.01 -20.72
CA ALA A 159 -32.22 -34.15 -20.57
C ALA A 159 -33.54 -33.74 -19.89
N TYR A 160 -33.48 -32.86 -18.88
CA TYR A 160 -34.65 -32.32 -18.23
C TYR A 160 -35.51 -31.49 -19.21
N LEU A 161 -34.89 -30.60 -19.98
CA LEU A 161 -35.60 -29.82 -21.01
C LEU A 161 -36.26 -30.73 -22.05
N ALA A 162 -35.50 -31.68 -22.60
CA ALA A 162 -36.00 -32.63 -23.60
C ALA A 162 -37.21 -33.42 -23.08
N THR A 163 -37.17 -33.85 -21.81
CA THR A 163 -38.28 -34.55 -21.16
C THR A 163 -39.50 -33.63 -20.99
N ARG A 164 -39.31 -32.38 -20.55
CA ARG A 164 -40.40 -31.40 -20.40
C ARG A 164 -41.10 -31.11 -21.73
N LEU A 165 -40.33 -30.98 -22.81
CA LEU A 165 -40.84 -30.81 -24.16
C LEU A 165 -41.59 -32.05 -24.66
N ALA A 166 -41.04 -33.25 -24.45
CA ALA A 166 -41.67 -34.50 -24.87
C ALA A 166 -43.00 -34.79 -24.15
N VAL A 167 -43.12 -34.41 -22.87
CA VAL A 167 -44.33 -34.62 -22.06
C VAL A 167 -45.39 -33.52 -22.29
N GLY A 168 -45.09 -32.46 -23.05
CA GLY A 168 -46.01 -31.34 -23.27
C GLY A 168 -46.30 -30.52 -22.01
N GLY A 169 -45.48 -30.68 -20.96
CA GLY A 169 -45.70 -30.06 -19.64
C GLY A 169 -45.26 -28.59 -19.57
N SER A 170 -44.81 -28.03 -20.68
CA SER A 170 -44.37 -26.64 -20.78
C SER A 170 -45.32 -25.88 -21.70
N SER A 171 -45.78 -24.70 -21.30
CA SER A 171 -46.56 -23.75 -22.11
C SER A 171 -45.74 -23.14 -23.27
N ILE A 172 -44.78 -23.88 -23.80
CA ILE A 172 -43.81 -23.46 -24.81
C ILE A 172 -44.39 -23.86 -26.16
N ASP A 173 -44.72 -22.86 -26.98
CA ASP A 173 -45.16 -23.05 -28.36
C ASP A 173 -44.00 -23.64 -29.19
N THR A 174 -44.17 -24.87 -29.70
CA THR A 174 -43.19 -25.62 -30.48
C THR A 174 -43.34 -25.44 -31.99
N SER A 175 -44.12 -24.45 -32.46
CA SER A 175 -44.29 -24.18 -33.89
C SER A 175 -42.96 -23.80 -34.58
N GLU A 176 -42.83 -24.22 -35.84
CA GLU A 176 -41.56 -24.32 -36.61
C GLU A 176 -40.84 -23.00 -36.91
N ASN A 177 -41.44 -21.84 -36.64
CA ASN A 177 -40.95 -20.54 -37.15
C ASN A 177 -40.12 -19.71 -36.17
N VAL A 178 -39.72 -20.23 -35.03
CA VAL A 178 -39.03 -19.42 -34.01
C VAL A 178 -37.58 -19.90 -33.85
N GLY A 179 -36.63 -18.98 -33.71
CA GLY A 179 -35.19 -19.25 -33.54
C GLY A 179 -34.82 -20.05 -32.27
N TRP A 180 -35.78 -20.63 -31.55
CA TRP A 180 -35.62 -21.41 -30.32
C TRP A 180 -34.83 -22.71 -30.51
N ARG A 181 -34.91 -23.36 -31.67
CA ARG A 181 -34.22 -24.65 -31.92
C ARG A 181 -32.70 -24.54 -32.01
N ARG A 182 -32.18 -23.33 -32.23
CA ARG A 182 -30.74 -23.06 -32.32
C ARG A 182 -30.28 -22.33 -31.06
N GLY A 183 -30.43 -22.98 -29.90
CA GLY A 183 -29.80 -22.48 -28.67
C GLY A 183 -28.30 -22.24 -28.94
N LYS A 184 -27.87 -20.97 -28.93
CA LYS A 184 -26.45 -20.65 -29.09
C LYS A 184 -25.70 -21.22 -27.87
N PRO A 185 -24.60 -21.97 -28.08
CA PRO A 185 -23.81 -22.48 -26.97
C PRO A 185 -23.36 -21.32 -26.08
N ARG A 186 -23.31 -21.57 -24.78
CA ARG A 186 -22.89 -20.59 -23.78
C ARG A 186 -21.43 -20.77 -23.42
N SER A 187 -20.77 -19.67 -23.14
CA SER A 187 -19.42 -19.66 -22.56
C SER A 187 -19.52 -19.37 -21.07
N PHE A 188 -18.84 -20.16 -20.26
CA PHE A 188 -18.73 -19.96 -18.82
C PHE A 188 -17.28 -19.82 -18.41
N GLU A 189 -17.07 -19.15 -17.30
CA GLU A 189 -15.79 -19.16 -16.60
C GLU A 189 -15.99 -19.57 -15.16
N ILE A 190 -15.12 -20.46 -14.70
CA ILE A 190 -15.19 -20.99 -13.34
C ILE A 190 -14.61 -19.97 -12.36
N GLY A 191 -15.50 -19.31 -11.62
CA GLY A 191 -15.14 -18.44 -10.50
C GLY A 191 -14.99 -19.20 -9.19
N ARG A 192 -14.72 -18.45 -8.11
CA ARG A 192 -14.52 -19.00 -6.77
C ARG A 192 -15.70 -19.78 -6.19
N THR A 193 -16.92 -19.38 -6.52
CA THR A 193 -18.16 -19.95 -5.94
C THR A 193 -19.20 -20.36 -6.96
N ARG A 194 -19.06 -19.92 -8.22
CA ARG A 194 -20.04 -20.16 -9.27
C ARG A 194 -19.39 -20.10 -10.66
N ALA A 195 -20.06 -20.71 -11.63
CA ALA A 195 -19.76 -20.50 -13.05
C ALA A 195 -20.35 -19.15 -13.50
N VAL A 196 -19.50 -18.24 -13.97
CA VAL A 196 -19.87 -16.93 -14.49
C VAL A 196 -20.17 -17.08 -15.97
N ASP A 197 -21.36 -16.68 -16.39
CA ASP A 197 -21.77 -16.73 -17.80
C ASP A 197 -21.13 -15.55 -18.55
N LEU A 198 -20.35 -15.85 -19.59
CA LEU A 198 -19.63 -14.90 -20.44
C LEU A 198 -20.32 -14.65 -21.78
N THR A 199 -21.50 -15.24 -22.01
CA THR A 199 -22.18 -15.17 -23.31
C THR A 199 -22.60 -13.72 -23.59
N THR A 200 -22.01 -13.09 -24.61
CA THR A 200 -22.34 -11.72 -25.04
C THR A 200 -23.72 -11.69 -25.68
N ARG A 201 -24.55 -10.76 -25.23
CA ARG A 201 -25.97 -10.66 -25.53
C ARG A 201 -26.18 -10.19 -26.98
N GLU A 202 -26.41 -11.11 -27.92
CA GLU A 202 -26.84 -10.77 -29.29
C GLU A 202 -28.37 -10.74 -29.49
N ASP A 203 -29.17 -11.11 -28.49
CA ASP A 203 -30.62 -11.14 -28.69
C ASP A 203 -31.24 -9.76 -28.40
N GLU A 204 -31.37 -8.93 -29.43
CA GLU A 204 -32.13 -7.67 -29.39
C GLU A 204 -33.58 -7.87 -28.90
N ALA A 205 -34.15 -9.05 -29.15
CA ALA A 205 -35.48 -9.47 -28.67
C ALA A 205 -35.60 -9.45 -27.13
N CYS A 206 -34.49 -9.59 -26.41
CA CYS A 206 -34.45 -9.60 -24.94
C CYS A 206 -34.24 -8.21 -24.31
N LYS A 207 -34.26 -7.11 -25.08
CA LYS A 207 -34.06 -5.74 -24.56
C LYS A 207 -35.32 -5.11 -23.94
N ALA A 208 -36.52 -5.55 -24.35
CA ALA A 208 -37.78 -4.92 -23.94
C ALA A 208 -38.31 -5.44 -22.59
N TRP A 209 -38.53 -6.76 -22.42
CA TRP A 209 -39.08 -7.34 -21.19
C TRP A 209 -38.55 -8.77 -20.93
N PRO A 210 -38.20 -9.17 -19.68
CA PRO A 210 -37.71 -10.52 -19.36
C PRO A 210 -38.72 -11.64 -19.62
N SER A 211 -40.00 -11.32 -19.74
CA SER A 211 -41.07 -12.28 -19.99
C SER A 211 -41.12 -12.79 -21.43
N ASP A 212 -40.52 -12.06 -22.38
CA ASP A 212 -40.63 -12.27 -23.82
C ASP A 212 -39.37 -12.91 -24.43
N CYS A 213 -38.39 -13.24 -23.59
CA CYS A 213 -37.20 -13.96 -24.01
C CYS A 213 -37.55 -15.43 -24.33
N GLY A 214 -37.59 -15.78 -25.62
CA GLY A 214 -37.71 -17.16 -26.10
C GLY A 214 -36.48 -18.06 -25.84
N SER A 215 -35.69 -17.77 -24.80
CA SER A 215 -34.44 -18.47 -24.46
C SER A 215 -34.65 -19.46 -23.31
N PHE A 216 -34.23 -20.72 -23.46
CA PHE A 216 -34.35 -21.78 -22.43
C PHE A 216 -33.45 -21.59 -21.20
N HIS A 217 -32.88 -20.42 -21.08
CA HIS A 217 -31.52 -20.21 -20.65
C HIS A 217 -31.63 -19.05 -19.68
N PRO A 218 -31.18 -19.21 -18.42
CA PRO A 218 -31.39 -18.18 -17.42
C PRO A 218 -30.73 -16.87 -17.88
N PRO A 219 -31.24 -15.69 -17.48
CA PRO A 219 -30.52 -14.45 -17.73
C PRO A 219 -29.09 -14.60 -17.19
N PRO A 220 -28.07 -14.12 -17.94
CA PRO A 220 -26.68 -14.29 -17.54
C PRO A 220 -26.47 -13.81 -16.10
N SER A 221 -25.72 -14.61 -15.34
CA SER A 221 -25.61 -14.48 -13.88
C SER A 221 -24.73 -13.29 -13.44
N GLY A 222 -24.18 -12.53 -14.37
CA GLY A 222 -23.49 -11.26 -14.16
C GLY A 222 -24.04 -10.20 -15.11
N GLU A 223 -24.15 -8.97 -14.63
CA GLU A 223 -24.39 -7.82 -15.49
C GLU A 223 -23.14 -7.56 -16.32
N VAL A 224 -22.97 -8.26 -17.44
CA VAL A 224 -22.01 -7.84 -18.46
C VAL A 224 -22.49 -6.46 -18.96
N GLY A 225 -21.76 -5.40 -18.61
CA GLY A 225 -22.04 -4.05 -19.09
C GLY A 225 -23.04 -3.19 -18.28
N ARG A 226 -23.42 -3.55 -17.04
CA ARG A 226 -24.09 -2.59 -16.14
C ARG A 226 -23.35 -2.51 -14.80
N VAL A 227 -22.75 -1.35 -14.56
CA VAL A 227 -22.23 -0.97 -13.25
C VAL A 227 -23.43 -0.48 -12.43
N HIS A 228 -23.87 -1.25 -11.44
CA HIS A 228 -24.88 -0.77 -10.51
C HIS A 228 -24.35 0.48 -9.76
N TRP A 229 -25.25 1.46 -9.57
CA TRP A 229 -25.00 2.78 -8.97
C TRP A 229 -24.31 2.82 -7.57
N PRO A 230 -24.38 1.83 -6.65
CA PRO A 230 -23.75 1.97 -5.34
C PRO A 230 -22.22 1.91 -5.39
N HIS A 231 -21.60 1.30 -6.40
CA HIS A 231 -20.13 1.33 -6.56
C HIS A 231 -19.65 2.71 -6.99
N GLY A 232 -20.43 3.39 -7.83
CA GLY A 232 -20.16 4.77 -8.20
C GLY A 232 -20.36 5.74 -7.03
N LEU A 233 -21.35 5.49 -6.19
CA LEU A 233 -21.58 6.24 -4.95
C LEU A 233 -20.40 6.08 -3.97
N ALA A 234 -19.88 4.87 -3.77
CA ALA A 234 -18.75 4.64 -2.89
C ALA A 234 -17.48 5.36 -3.35
N ILE A 235 -17.19 5.35 -4.66
CA ILE A 235 -16.05 6.06 -5.25
C ILE A 235 -16.26 7.58 -5.19
N ALA A 236 -17.46 8.08 -5.45
CA ALA A 236 -17.79 9.50 -5.35
C ALA A 236 -17.73 10.00 -3.90
N VAL A 237 -18.23 9.22 -2.93
CA VAL A 237 -18.12 9.53 -1.49
C VAL A 237 -16.67 9.53 -1.05
N LEU A 238 -15.86 8.56 -1.49
CA LEU A 238 -14.44 8.48 -1.14
C LEU A 238 -13.62 9.60 -1.79
N GLY A 239 -13.90 9.94 -3.05
CA GLY A 239 -13.32 11.11 -3.73
C GLY A 239 -13.73 12.43 -3.06
N THR A 240 -15.00 12.56 -2.67
CA THR A 240 -15.52 13.73 -1.94
C THR A 240 -14.88 13.82 -0.55
N LEU A 241 -14.70 12.69 0.15
CA LEU A 241 -14.01 12.63 1.43
C LEU A 241 -12.54 13.06 1.27
N VAL A 242 -11.84 12.58 0.24
CA VAL A 242 -10.45 12.97 -0.06
C VAL A 242 -10.34 14.46 -0.38
N VAL A 243 -11.27 15.02 -1.16
CA VAL A 243 -11.34 16.47 -1.45
C VAL A 243 -11.67 17.28 -0.19
N LEU A 244 -12.60 16.82 0.64
CA LEU A 244 -12.95 17.46 1.91
C LEU A 244 -11.79 17.43 2.90
N LEU A 245 -11.02 16.34 2.95
CA LEU A 245 -9.84 16.19 3.80
C LEU A 245 -8.67 17.06 3.33
N THR A 246 -8.44 17.18 2.02
CA THR A 246 -7.46 18.11 1.44
C THR A 246 -7.86 19.57 1.64
N ILE A 247 -9.14 19.92 1.50
CA ILE A 247 -9.67 21.27 1.79
C ILE A 247 -9.60 21.60 3.29
N ARG A 248 -9.94 20.65 4.18
CA ARG A 248 -9.85 20.85 5.64
C ARG A 248 -8.40 20.98 6.10
N ALA A 249 -7.50 20.18 5.53
CA ALA A 249 -6.08 20.41 5.66
C ALA A 249 -5.75 21.84 5.21
N ASN A 250 -6.21 22.30 4.05
CA ASN A 250 -5.93 23.66 3.55
C ASN A 250 -6.48 24.80 4.44
N ARG A 251 -7.68 24.65 5.04
CA ARG A 251 -8.29 25.70 5.89
C ARG A 251 -7.59 25.97 7.22
N SER A 252 -6.78 25.06 7.74
CA SER A 252 -5.97 25.35 8.94
C SER A 252 -4.86 26.39 8.67
N PHE A 253 -4.70 26.86 7.42
CA PHE A 253 -3.87 28.02 7.08
C PHE A 253 -4.59 29.36 7.31
N ALA A 254 -5.92 29.38 7.34
CA ALA A 254 -6.71 30.62 7.40
C ALA A 254 -7.21 30.98 8.82
N THR A 255 -6.83 30.21 9.85
CA THR A 255 -7.29 30.40 11.24
C THR A 255 -6.23 31.01 12.17
N VAL A 256 -5.18 31.63 11.64
CA VAL A 256 -4.24 32.44 12.44
C VAL A 256 -4.45 33.96 12.23
N GLU A 257 -5.26 34.38 11.26
CA GLU A 257 -5.66 35.78 11.15
C GLU A 257 -7.11 36.00 11.61
N GLN A 258 -7.18 36.67 12.76
CA GLN A 258 -8.21 37.63 13.20
C GLN A 258 -9.48 37.06 13.87
N GLY A 259 -9.60 37.36 15.16
CA GLY A 259 -10.56 38.35 15.67
C GLY A 259 -12.05 38.00 15.62
N LEU A 260 -12.61 37.81 16.83
CA LEU A 260 -13.97 37.95 17.37
C LEU A 260 -15.18 38.48 16.54
N GLU A 261 -15.28 38.26 15.23
CA GLU A 261 -16.48 38.56 14.40
C GLU A 261 -16.82 37.37 13.46
N LEU A 262 -16.71 36.15 13.99
CA LEU A 262 -16.62 34.94 13.16
C LEU A 262 -17.77 33.95 13.31
N ALA A 263 -18.84 34.21 14.06
CA ALA A 263 -19.96 33.27 14.14
C ALA A 263 -20.84 33.29 12.87
N TRP A 264 -21.11 34.49 12.33
CA TRP A 264 -22.00 34.68 11.17
C TRP A 264 -21.30 34.43 9.82
N ALA A 265 -20.03 34.85 9.69
CA ALA A 265 -19.21 34.58 8.51
C ALA A 265 -18.76 33.10 8.40
N ARG A 266 -18.58 32.39 9.53
CA ARG A 266 -18.30 30.94 9.52
C ARG A 266 -19.51 30.14 9.01
N ARG A 267 -20.76 30.52 9.33
CA ARG A 267 -21.96 29.83 8.81
C ARG A 267 -22.10 29.97 7.29
N LYS A 268 -21.90 31.17 6.74
CA LYS A 268 -21.93 31.39 5.27
C LYS A 268 -20.77 30.69 4.55
N ARG A 269 -19.55 30.72 5.11
CA ARG A 269 -18.41 29.96 4.56
C ARG A 269 -18.68 28.46 4.61
N LEU A 270 -19.16 27.92 5.73
CA LEU A 270 -19.47 26.49 5.86
C LEU A 270 -20.52 26.04 4.84
N LEU A 271 -21.54 26.88 4.59
CA LEU A 271 -22.58 26.63 3.60
C LEU A 271 -22.06 26.68 2.16
N VAL A 272 -21.22 27.66 1.80
CA VAL A 272 -20.53 27.72 0.49
C VAL A 272 -19.68 26.48 0.26
N TRP A 273 -19.00 26.00 1.29
CA TRP A 273 -18.15 24.83 1.19
C TRP A 273 -18.92 23.50 1.19
N LEU A 274 -20.07 23.43 1.86
CA LEU A 274 -21.01 22.30 1.75
C LEU A 274 -21.61 22.25 0.34
N VAL A 275 -21.99 23.40 -0.23
CA VAL A 275 -22.47 23.50 -1.60
C VAL A 275 -21.37 23.12 -2.59
N LEU A 276 -20.13 23.60 -2.41
CA LEU A 276 -19.01 23.21 -3.26
C LEU A 276 -18.71 21.72 -3.15
N ALA A 277 -18.74 21.14 -1.94
CA ALA A 277 -18.56 19.72 -1.74
C ALA A 277 -19.69 18.90 -2.37
N LEU A 278 -20.93 19.38 -2.30
CA LEU A 278 -22.09 18.76 -2.96
C LEU A 278 -21.97 18.86 -4.47
N VAL A 279 -21.55 20.00 -5.02
CA VAL A 279 -21.34 20.19 -6.47
C VAL A 279 -20.20 19.29 -6.96
N VAL A 280 -19.10 19.19 -6.21
CA VAL A 280 -18.00 18.26 -6.53
C VAL A 280 -18.47 16.80 -6.42
N ALA A 281 -19.29 16.46 -5.42
CA ALA A 281 -19.84 15.12 -5.27
C ALA A 281 -20.81 14.76 -6.41
N LEU A 282 -21.67 15.71 -6.82
CA LEU A 282 -22.60 15.54 -7.94
C LEU A 282 -21.86 15.50 -9.28
N ALA A 283 -20.83 16.33 -9.48
CA ALA A 283 -19.98 16.27 -10.66
C ALA A 283 -19.18 14.97 -10.71
N ALA A 284 -18.64 14.50 -9.57
CA ALA A 284 -17.98 13.20 -9.47
C ALA A 284 -18.96 12.06 -9.74
N ALA A 285 -20.19 12.11 -9.20
CA ALA A 285 -21.23 11.12 -9.48
C ALA A 285 -21.65 11.12 -10.96
N TRP A 286 -21.78 12.30 -11.58
CA TRP A 286 -22.08 12.46 -13.01
C TRP A 286 -20.95 11.93 -13.89
N VAL A 287 -19.69 12.28 -13.59
CA VAL A 287 -18.50 11.76 -14.26
C VAL A 287 -18.42 10.25 -14.07
N VAL A 288 -18.67 9.72 -12.88
CA VAL A 288 -18.65 8.27 -12.61
C VAL A 288 -19.80 7.53 -13.29
N TRP A 289 -20.97 8.15 -13.44
CA TRP A 289 -22.09 7.59 -14.19
C TRP A 289 -21.79 7.51 -15.69
N HIS A 290 -21.31 8.60 -16.28
CA HIS A 290 -20.94 8.65 -17.70
C HIS A 290 -19.68 7.84 -17.99
N ALA A 291 -18.65 7.93 -17.14
CA ALA A 291 -17.47 7.09 -17.20
C ALA A 291 -17.83 5.64 -16.95
N GLY A 292 -18.75 5.29 -16.06
CA GLY A 292 -19.18 3.91 -15.83
C GLY A 292 -19.85 3.30 -17.07
N ARG A 293 -20.68 4.06 -17.78
CA ARG A 293 -21.25 3.64 -19.07
C ARG A 293 -20.21 3.59 -20.19
N TRP A 294 -19.30 4.56 -20.23
CA TRP A 294 -18.22 4.61 -21.21
C TRP A 294 -17.21 3.48 -20.99
N ILE A 295 -16.77 3.25 -19.75
CA ILE A 295 -15.95 2.11 -19.31
C ILE A 295 -16.67 0.80 -19.64
N ALA A 296 -17.97 0.66 -19.34
CA ALA A 296 -18.74 -0.52 -19.73
C ALA A 296 -18.78 -0.74 -21.26
N SER A 297 -18.74 0.32 -22.06
CA SER A 297 -18.64 0.23 -23.53
C SER A 297 -17.22 -0.07 -24.04
N GLN A 298 -16.18 0.14 -23.22
CA GLN A 298 -14.78 -0.15 -23.57
C GLN A 298 -14.31 -1.52 -23.00
N TYR A 299 -14.99 -2.04 -21.98
CA TYR A 299 -14.75 -3.34 -21.33
C TYR A 299 -15.65 -4.42 -21.94
N GLU A 300 -15.60 -4.56 -23.28
CA GLU A 300 -16.39 -5.56 -23.99
C GLU A 300 -16.08 -6.98 -23.47
N GLY A 301 -17.10 -7.64 -22.93
CA GLY A 301 -17.01 -9.02 -22.45
C GLY A 301 -16.48 -9.22 -21.02
N GLU A 302 -15.99 -8.18 -20.32
CA GLU A 302 -15.57 -8.31 -18.92
C GLU A 302 -16.78 -8.44 -17.97
N PRO A 303 -16.85 -9.50 -17.13
CA PRO A 303 -17.96 -9.67 -16.20
C PRO A 303 -17.83 -8.72 -14.99
N VAL A 304 -18.90 -8.01 -14.61
CA VAL A 304 -18.92 -7.14 -13.42
C VAL A 304 -19.10 -7.99 -12.15
N VAL A 305 -18.07 -8.74 -11.77
CA VAL A 305 -18.05 -9.61 -10.59
C VAL A 305 -16.86 -9.29 -9.70
N TRP A 306 -17.13 -9.02 -8.42
CA TRP A 306 -16.10 -8.52 -7.50
C TRP A 306 -15.28 -9.59 -6.79
N LEU A 307 -15.91 -10.71 -6.40
CA LEU A 307 -15.33 -11.66 -5.43
C LEU A 307 -15.14 -13.07 -5.98
N GLN A 308 -15.20 -13.20 -7.31
CA GLN A 308 -15.10 -14.48 -8.01
C GLN A 308 -13.68 -14.78 -8.50
N GLY A 309 -12.76 -13.81 -8.49
CA GLY A 309 -11.38 -13.99 -8.95
C GLY A 309 -11.21 -13.97 -10.47
N VAL A 310 -12.23 -13.59 -11.24
CA VAL A 310 -12.28 -13.76 -12.71
C VAL A 310 -12.27 -12.46 -13.50
N SER A 311 -12.46 -11.31 -12.85
CA SER A 311 -12.52 -10.01 -13.51
C SER A 311 -11.40 -9.10 -13.04
N ALA A 312 -10.76 -8.41 -13.98
CA ALA A 312 -9.76 -7.39 -13.70
C ALA A 312 -10.34 -6.09 -13.10
N LEU A 313 -11.65 -5.86 -13.26
CA LEU A 313 -12.30 -4.59 -12.91
C LEU A 313 -12.12 -4.20 -11.42
N PRO A 314 -12.34 -5.08 -10.43
CA PRO A 314 -12.17 -4.71 -9.02
C PRO A 314 -10.73 -4.28 -8.72
N SER A 315 -9.75 -5.01 -9.27
CA SER A 315 -8.33 -4.72 -9.07
C SER A 315 -7.94 -3.40 -9.72
N HIS A 316 -8.46 -3.08 -10.91
CA HIS A 316 -8.29 -1.76 -11.54
C HIS A 316 -8.87 -0.62 -10.69
N VAL A 317 -10.07 -0.81 -10.12
CA VAL A 317 -10.70 0.18 -9.23
C VAL A 317 -9.85 0.40 -7.97
N ILE A 318 -9.36 -0.68 -7.35
CA ILE A 318 -8.51 -0.56 -6.14
C ILE A 318 -7.17 0.11 -6.48
N ARG A 319 -6.53 -0.23 -7.62
CA ARG A 319 -5.28 0.43 -8.08
C ARG A 319 -5.47 1.91 -8.41
N PHE A 320 -6.60 2.27 -9.00
CA PHE A 320 -6.96 3.67 -9.24
C PHE A 320 -7.18 4.42 -7.91
N LEU A 321 -7.88 3.79 -6.96
CA LEU A 321 -8.06 4.35 -5.62
C LEU A 321 -6.72 4.51 -4.89
N ALA A 322 -5.83 3.52 -4.97
CA ALA A 322 -4.49 3.56 -4.38
C ALA A 322 -3.71 4.76 -4.91
N LEU A 323 -3.77 5.01 -6.22
CA LEU A 323 -3.16 6.17 -6.86
C LEU A 323 -3.73 7.50 -6.32
N LEU A 324 -5.06 7.64 -6.25
CA LEU A 324 -5.71 8.84 -5.71
C LEU A 324 -5.36 9.10 -4.25
N VAL A 325 -5.39 8.05 -3.42
CA VAL A 325 -5.02 8.15 -2.00
C VAL A 325 -3.56 8.54 -1.85
N ALA A 326 -2.64 7.93 -2.60
CA ALA A 326 -1.22 8.27 -2.56
C ALA A 326 -0.95 9.73 -2.97
N LEU A 327 -1.58 10.20 -4.05
CA LEU A 327 -1.48 11.60 -4.49
C LEU A 327 -2.07 12.57 -3.44
N ALA A 328 -3.21 12.24 -2.86
CA ALA A 328 -3.85 13.07 -1.83
C ALA A 328 -3.02 13.13 -0.54
N LEU A 329 -2.53 11.98 -0.06
CA LEU A 329 -1.66 11.92 1.12
C LEU A 329 -0.34 12.65 0.85
N GLY A 330 0.24 12.51 -0.35
CA GLY A 330 1.42 13.26 -0.78
C GLY A 330 1.19 14.77 -0.80
N ALA A 331 0.08 15.24 -1.35
CA ALA A 331 -0.28 16.66 -1.36
C ALA A 331 -0.50 17.22 0.05
N VAL A 332 -1.22 16.49 0.91
CA VAL A 332 -1.37 16.85 2.33
C VAL A 332 -0.02 16.85 3.05
N GLY A 333 0.84 15.88 2.73
CA GLY A 333 2.21 15.77 3.25
C GLY A 333 3.03 17.01 2.90
N LEU A 334 2.98 17.45 1.64
CA LEU A 334 3.67 18.67 1.18
C LEU A 334 3.22 19.91 1.96
N VAL A 335 1.90 20.09 2.10
CA VAL A 335 1.31 21.22 2.84
C VAL A 335 1.73 21.16 4.31
N ARG A 336 1.71 19.98 4.94
CA ARG A 336 2.12 19.79 6.34
C ARG A 336 3.61 20.05 6.55
N LEU A 337 4.48 19.61 5.63
CA LEU A 337 5.92 19.86 5.69
C LEU A 337 6.23 21.37 5.63
N ARG A 338 5.54 22.11 4.75
CA ARG A 338 5.67 23.58 4.66
C ARG A 338 5.16 24.27 5.92
N ARG A 339 3.99 23.89 6.43
CA ARG A 339 3.43 24.46 7.66
C ARG A 339 4.32 24.25 8.87
N ARG A 340 4.83 23.04 9.03
CA ARG A 340 5.76 22.74 10.12
C ARG A 340 7.07 23.51 9.96
N ALA A 341 7.56 23.71 8.74
CA ALA A 341 8.72 24.58 8.51
C ALA A 341 8.46 26.03 8.95
N HIS A 342 7.31 26.63 8.58
CA HIS A 342 6.93 27.96 9.07
C HIS A 342 6.77 28.00 10.60
N ALA A 343 6.13 27.00 11.20
CA ALA A 343 5.95 26.93 12.65
C ALA A 343 7.28 26.80 13.40
N ILE A 344 8.24 26.05 12.86
CA ILE A 344 9.61 25.95 13.40
C ILE A 344 10.32 27.29 13.29
N ALA A 345 10.22 27.95 12.14
CA ALA A 345 10.84 29.26 11.91
C ALA A 345 10.33 30.31 12.92
N LEU A 346 9.01 30.40 13.10
CA LEU A 346 8.38 31.31 14.07
C LEU A 346 8.75 30.96 15.53
N ALA A 347 8.72 29.68 15.90
CA ALA A 347 9.02 29.25 17.27
C ALA A 347 10.48 29.55 17.66
N LEU A 348 11.41 29.35 16.73
CA LEU A 348 12.85 29.49 16.98
C LEU A 348 13.43 30.83 16.49
N GLY A 349 12.61 31.73 15.93
CA GLY A 349 13.06 33.01 15.39
C GLY A 349 13.98 32.89 14.17
N LEU A 350 13.84 31.81 13.41
CA LEU A 350 14.64 31.54 12.21
C LEU A 350 13.98 32.15 10.96
N PRO A 351 14.73 32.31 9.85
CA PRO A 351 14.19 32.88 8.63
C PRO A 351 13.04 32.04 8.04
N GLU A 352 12.01 32.73 7.55
CA GLU A 352 10.87 32.06 6.93
C GLU A 352 11.22 31.43 5.56
N PRO A 353 10.59 30.29 5.22
CA PRO A 353 10.66 29.70 3.89
C PRO A 353 10.32 30.73 2.79
N GLY A 354 11.27 30.99 1.87
CA GLY A 354 11.07 31.90 0.73
C GLY A 354 11.35 33.39 0.99
N GLY A 355 11.81 33.78 2.18
CA GLY A 355 12.09 35.19 2.55
C GLY A 355 13.28 35.86 1.82
N HIS A 356 13.99 35.14 0.96
CA HIS A 356 15.25 35.60 0.34
C HIS A 356 15.14 36.69 -0.72
N SER A 357 13.94 37.14 -1.09
CA SER A 357 13.79 38.11 -2.18
C SER A 357 13.82 39.59 -1.76
N ARG A 358 13.71 39.96 -0.47
CA ARG A 358 13.50 41.38 -0.10
C ARG A 358 14.65 42.09 0.61
N ASN A 359 15.52 41.39 1.35
CA ASN A 359 16.50 42.06 2.22
C ASN A 359 17.92 42.22 1.66
N ARG A 360 18.14 41.96 0.35
CA ARG A 360 19.44 42.23 -0.30
C ARG A 360 19.80 43.72 -0.40
N ARG A 361 18.95 44.63 0.08
CA ARG A 361 19.16 46.10 0.04
C ARG A 361 19.71 46.70 1.33
N SER A 362 19.96 45.91 2.38
CA SER A 362 20.32 46.45 3.71
C SER A 362 21.76 46.14 4.14
N ARG A 363 22.73 46.72 3.39
CA ARG A 363 24.09 47.20 3.79
C ARG A 363 25.26 46.21 4.06
N PRO A 364 26.55 46.65 3.95
CA PRO A 364 27.04 48.02 3.75
C PRO A 364 27.77 48.27 2.42
N SER A 365 27.80 49.55 2.05
CA SER A 365 28.53 50.12 0.93
C SER A 365 30.05 50.05 1.18
N ARG A 366 30.78 49.23 0.40
CA ARG A 366 32.08 49.55 -0.21
C ARG A 366 32.64 48.39 -1.04
N ALA A 367 33.14 48.76 -2.22
CA ALA A 367 34.06 48.09 -3.14
C ALA A 367 33.52 47.06 -4.17
N SER A 368 33.74 47.44 -5.44
CA SER A 368 33.72 46.70 -6.71
C SER A 368 32.41 46.03 -7.14
N ASP A 369 31.71 46.73 -8.02
CA ASP A 369 30.57 46.27 -8.83
C ASP A 369 31.06 45.42 -10.02
N ASP A 370 31.72 44.31 -9.72
CA ASP A 370 32.00 43.22 -10.67
C ASP A 370 31.41 41.93 -10.10
N GLY A 371 30.08 41.81 -10.17
CA GLY A 371 29.42 40.53 -9.91
C GLY A 371 29.95 39.47 -10.89
N PRO A 372 30.23 38.23 -10.48
CA PRO A 372 30.75 37.22 -11.40
C PRO A 372 29.76 37.04 -12.55
N ARG A 373 30.19 37.35 -13.77
CA ARG A 373 29.44 37.05 -14.98
C ARG A 373 29.51 35.55 -15.18
N TRP A 374 28.52 34.85 -14.63
CA TRP A 374 28.47 33.38 -14.62
C TRP A 374 28.64 32.87 -16.05
N SER A 375 29.69 32.09 -16.28
CA SER A 375 29.81 31.40 -17.56
C SER A 375 28.67 30.38 -17.68
N PRO A 376 28.20 30.06 -18.90
CA PRO A 376 27.23 28.97 -19.09
C PRO A 376 27.71 27.67 -18.45
N ALA A 377 29.03 27.42 -18.43
CA ALA A 377 29.65 26.27 -17.79
C ALA A 377 29.47 26.26 -16.26
N ASP A 378 29.51 27.41 -15.58
CA ASP A 378 29.29 27.51 -14.13
C ASP A 378 27.82 27.32 -13.76
N VAL A 379 26.91 27.80 -14.61
CA VAL A 379 25.46 27.55 -14.49
C VAL A 379 25.18 26.06 -14.67
N TRP A 380 25.80 25.42 -15.66
CA TRP A 380 25.69 23.97 -15.88
C TRP A 380 26.31 23.16 -14.74
N ARG A 381 27.50 23.52 -14.26
CA ARG A 381 28.17 22.85 -13.14
C ARG A 381 27.34 22.92 -11.86
N ARG A 382 26.74 24.08 -11.57
CA ARG A 382 25.76 24.22 -10.49
C ARG A 382 24.53 23.37 -10.72
N ARG A 383 23.93 23.31 -11.92
CA ARG A 383 22.78 22.42 -12.18
C ARG A 383 23.13 20.94 -11.98
N ILE A 384 24.35 20.52 -12.34
CA ILE A 384 24.85 19.15 -12.16
C ILE A 384 25.08 18.83 -10.67
N GLU A 385 25.56 19.78 -9.86
CA GLU A 385 25.70 19.58 -8.41
C GLU A 385 24.35 19.30 -7.73
N TRP A 386 23.26 19.92 -8.19
CA TRP A 386 21.92 19.68 -7.65
C TRP A 386 21.37 18.29 -8.00
N LEU A 387 21.84 17.69 -9.11
CA LEU A 387 21.53 16.32 -9.54
C LEU A 387 22.29 15.24 -8.75
N ARG A 388 23.25 15.59 -7.88
CA ARG A 388 24.01 14.61 -7.09
C ARG A 388 23.25 14.03 -5.88
N GLY A 389 21.94 14.26 -5.81
CA GLY A 389 21.02 13.55 -4.92
C GLY A 389 21.16 13.85 -3.42
N PRO A 390 20.60 12.98 -2.56
CA PRO A 390 20.57 13.16 -1.10
C PRO A 390 21.91 12.86 -0.41
N PHE A 391 22.89 12.33 -1.14
CA PHE A 391 24.20 11.93 -0.61
C PHE A 391 25.21 13.06 -0.61
N VAL A 392 24.95 14.16 -1.33
CA VAL A 392 25.79 15.35 -1.23
C VAL A 392 25.46 16.08 0.05
N ASP A 393 26.46 16.14 0.92
CA ASP A 393 26.43 16.99 2.09
C ASP A 393 26.39 18.47 1.64
N PHE A 394 25.17 19.03 1.58
CA PHE A 394 24.93 20.41 1.17
C PHE A 394 25.51 21.44 2.13
N THR A 395 25.92 20.98 3.30
CA THR A 395 26.43 21.85 4.35
C THR A 395 27.95 22.05 4.27
N ARG A 396 28.67 21.22 3.50
CA ARG A 396 30.14 21.27 3.36
C ARG A 396 30.67 22.57 2.76
N THR A 397 29.84 23.32 2.05
CA THR A 397 30.19 24.62 1.45
C THR A 397 29.86 25.80 2.35
N GLU A 398 29.35 25.54 3.56
CA GLU A 398 29.15 26.58 4.57
C GLU A 398 30.50 26.96 5.15
N ARG A 399 30.88 28.23 4.98
CA ARG A 399 32.04 28.76 5.71
C ARG A 399 31.60 28.94 7.16
N LEU A 400 32.40 28.39 8.06
CA LEU A 400 32.28 28.66 9.47
C LEU A 400 32.54 30.15 9.70
N GLU A 401 31.71 30.77 10.53
CA GLU A 401 31.91 32.17 10.89
C GLU A 401 33.07 32.26 11.89
N PRO A 402 34.01 33.19 11.67
CA PRO A 402 35.08 33.43 12.64
C PRO A 402 34.48 34.04 13.92
N GLY A 403 34.62 33.32 15.02
CA GLY A 403 34.25 33.76 16.37
C GLY A 403 35.30 34.67 16.99
N SER A 404 34.94 35.28 18.11
CA SER A 404 35.91 35.90 19.03
C SER A 404 36.87 34.81 19.49
N GLU A 405 38.18 34.97 19.26
CA GLU A 405 39.26 34.02 19.61
C GLU A 405 39.53 32.86 18.63
N GLY A 406 39.11 32.97 17.35
CA GLY A 406 39.46 31.96 16.34
C GLY A 406 38.60 30.69 16.39
N GLU A 407 37.54 30.68 17.21
CA GLU A 407 36.51 29.65 17.20
C GLU A 407 35.72 29.67 15.87
N GLU A 408 35.59 28.52 15.22
CA GLU A 408 34.72 28.37 14.06
C GLU A 408 33.27 28.09 14.50
N ARG A 409 32.32 28.96 14.12
CA ARG A 409 30.89 28.83 14.49
C ARG A 409 29.98 28.55 13.30
N VAL A 410 28.90 27.79 13.53
CA VAL A 410 27.90 27.44 12.51
C VAL A 410 26.72 28.40 12.58
N SER A 411 26.46 29.19 11.54
CA SER A 411 25.28 30.07 11.48
C SER A 411 23.99 29.25 11.27
N VAL A 412 23.11 29.24 12.27
CA VAL A 412 21.88 28.43 12.23
C VAL A 412 20.88 28.95 11.19
N ASP A 413 20.81 30.27 11.01
CA ASP A 413 19.93 30.90 10.01
C ASP A 413 20.24 30.43 8.60
N ARG A 414 21.52 30.48 8.23
CA ARG A 414 22.00 30.08 6.90
C ARG A 414 21.86 28.57 6.70
N LEU A 415 22.17 27.78 7.72
CA LEU A 415 22.05 26.34 7.68
C LEU A 415 20.58 25.90 7.51
N TRP A 416 19.67 26.48 8.28
CA TRP A 416 18.22 26.22 8.18
C TRP A 416 17.66 26.61 6.82
N GLN A 417 18.03 27.80 6.32
CA GLN A 417 17.65 28.26 5.00
C GLN A 417 18.13 27.33 3.88
N ARG A 418 19.39 26.88 3.94
CA ARG A 418 19.94 25.92 2.97
C ARG A 418 19.22 24.58 3.03
N TYR A 419 18.88 24.09 4.23
CA TYR A 419 18.06 22.90 4.40
C TYR A 419 16.69 23.05 3.71
N LEU A 420 16.03 24.20 3.88
CA LEU A 420 14.74 24.48 3.22
C LEU A 420 14.88 24.61 1.69
N ASP A 421 15.88 25.33 1.21
CA ASP A 421 16.14 25.50 -0.23
C ASP A 421 16.47 24.14 -0.88
N ARG A 422 17.21 23.28 -0.18
CA ARG A 422 17.56 21.94 -0.66
C ARG A 422 16.37 20.98 -0.67
N THR A 423 15.38 21.16 0.21
CA THR A 423 14.20 20.29 0.31
C THR A 423 12.97 20.84 -0.43
N SER A 424 13.05 22.05 -0.99
CA SER A 424 11.92 22.68 -1.70
C SER A 424 12.25 23.28 -3.07
N GLY A 425 13.53 23.38 -3.43
CA GLY A 425 13.98 23.96 -4.71
C GLY A 425 13.74 23.09 -5.94
N LEU A 426 13.91 23.66 -7.13
CA LEU A 426 13.73 22.93 -8.39
C LEU A 426 14.64 21.70 -8.50
N GLY A 427 15.92 21.79 -8.08
CA GLY A 427 16.83 20.66 -8.20
C GLY A 427 16.48 19.47 -7.30
N PHE A 428 15.70 19.69 -6.23
CA PHE A 428 15.12 18.60 -5.44
C PHE A 428 14.08 17.82 -6.25
N TRP A 429 13.13 18.53 -6.87
CA TRP A 429 12.11 17.90 -7.72
C TRP A 429 12.70 17.30 -8.99
N SER A 430 13.71 17.94 -9.59
CA SER A 430 14.44 17.38 -10.74
C SER A 430 15.15 16.08 -10.38
N TRP A 431 15.76 15.99 -9.20
CA TRP A 431 16.41 14.75 -8.76
C TRP A 431 15.39 13.63 -8.51
N ILE A 432 14.29 13.93 -7.82
CA ILE A 432 13.21 12.95 -7.59
C ILE A 432 12.63 12.47 -8.92
N ALA A 433 12.37 13.38 -9.87
CA ALA A 433 11.88 13.04 -11.19
C ALA A 433 12.86 12.16 -11.96
N LEU A 434 14.16 12.49 -11.94
CA LEU A 434 15.20 11.69 -12.59
C LEU A 434 15.33 10.30 -11.95
N ALA A 435 15.40 10.22 -10.62
CA ALA A 435 15.48 8.95 -9.90
C ALA A 435 14.25 8.08 -10.17
N THR A 436 13.06 8.68 -10.16
CA THR A 436 11.80 8.01 -10.50
C THR A 436 11.78 7.54 -11.95
N ALA A 437 12.29 8.32 -12.90
CA ALA A 437 12.35 7.95 -14.31
C ALA A 437 13.34 6.79 -14.55
N LEU A 438 14.54 6.85 -13.96
CA LEU A 438 15.54 5.78 -14.07
C LEU A 438 15.03 4.48 -13.44
N PHE A 439 14.43 4.58 -12.25
CA PHE A 439 13.89 3.42 -11.57
C PHE A 439 12.63 2.87 -12.28
N GLY A 440 11.79 3.75 -12.81
CA GLY A 440 10.64 3.40 -13.64
C GLY A 440 11.06 2.72 -14.94
N ALA A 441 12.15 3.16 -15.58
CA ALA A 441 12.72 2.49 -16.75
C ALA A 441 13.26 1.09 -16.39
N PHE A 442 13.92 0.95 -15.24
CA PHE A 442 14.38 -0.35 -14.74
C PHE A 442 13.20 -1.29 -14.44
N ALA A 443 12.18 -0.82 -13.73
CA ALA A 443 10.96 -1.59 -13.45
C ALA A 443 10.19 -1.93 -14.74
N GLY A 444 10.15 -1.01 -15.70
CA GLY A 444 9.58 -1.23 -17.03
C GLY A 444 10.36 -2.27 -17.84
N ALA A 445 11.69 -2.28 -17.77
CA ALA A 445 12.50 -3.33 -18.38
C ALA A 445 12.20 -4.71 -17.77
N LEU A 446 12.05 -4.80 -16.45
CA LEU A 446 11.62 -6.03 -15.79
C LEU A 446 10.23 -6.47 -16.24
N TYR A 447 9.28 -5.52 -16.37
CA TYR A 447 7.94 -5.77 -16.87
C TYR A 447 7.94 -6.29 -18.32
N LEU A 448 8.84 -5.81 -19.17
CA LEU A 448 8.96 -6.26 -20.56
C LEU A 448 9.60 -7.65 -20.70
N VAL A 449 10.49 -8.03 -19.79
CA VAL A 449 11.14 -9.35 -19.78
C VAL A 449 10.17 -10.44 -19.34
N ASP A 450 9.37 -10.16 -18.31
CA ASP A 450 8.41 -11.11 -17.75
C ASP A 450 7.08 -10.39 -17.44
N PRO A 451 6.23 -10.16 -18.46
CA PRO A 451 5.00 -9.41 -18.27
C PRO A 451 4.04 -10.19 -17.37
N PRO A 452 3.44 -9.53 -16.34
CA PRO A 452 2.50 -10.18 -15.44
C PRO A 452 1.30 -10.71 -16.21
N PHE A 453 0.99 -11.98 -15.99
CA PHE A 453 -0.27 -12.56 -16.46
C PHE A 453 -1.42 -12.03 -15.59
N PHE A 454 -2.51 -11.61 -16.23
CA PHE A 454 -3.76 -11.32 -15.57
C PHE A 454 -4.96 -11.65 -16.48
N PRO A 455 -6.08 -12.15 -15.91
CA PRO A 455 -7.26 -12.47 -16.69
C PRO A 455 -7.91 -11.18 -17.21
N HIS A 456 -8.03 -11.05 -18.54
CA HIS A 456 -8.64 -9.89 -19.18
C HIS A 456 -9.35 -10.24 -20.47
N ARG A 457 -10.35 -9.42 -20.83
CA ARG A 457 -11.10 -9.49 -22.08
C ARG A 457 -11.12 -8.12 -22.74
N GLY A 458 -10.83 -8.11 -24.04
CA GLY A 458 -10.73 -6.88 -24.82
C GLY A 458 -9.37 -6.17 -24.65
N GLN A 459 -8.96 -5.46 -25.70
CA GLN A 459 -7.63 -4.82 -25.76
C GLN A 459 -7.54 -3.57 -24.87
N HIS A 460 -8.65 -2.87 -24.63
CA HIS A 460 -8.67 -1.67 -23.80
C HIS A 460 -8.34 -1.95 -22.33
N VAL A 461 -8.69 -3.14 -21.84
CA VAL A 461 -8.42 -3.56 -20.45
C VAL A 461 -6.91 -3.67 -20.21
N VAL A 462 -6.16 -4.12 -21.22
CA VAL A 462 -4.69 -4.16 -21.20
C VAL A 462 -4.10 -2.76 -21.07
N GLY A 463 -4.54 -1.83 -21.92
CA GLY A 463 -4.06 -0.45 -21.87
C GLY A 463 -4.34 0.24 -20.52
N VAL A 464 -5.51 -0.01 -19.92
CA VAL A 464 -5.83 0.50 -18.58
C VAL A 464 -4.96 -0.14 -17.50
N ASN A 465 -4.74 -1.46 -17.56
CA ASN A 465 -3.85 -2.16 -16.63
C ASN A 465 -2.44 -1.57 -16.68
N ASP A 466 -1.86 -1.43 -17.87
CA ASP A 466 -0.50 -0.93 -18.07
C ASP A 466 -0.36 0.52 -17.59
N LEU A 467 -1.34 1.38 -17.89
CA LEU A 467 -1.37 2.76 -17.41
C LEU A 467 -1.45 2.83 -15.89
N LEU A 468 -2.33 2.05 -15.26
CA LEU A 468 -2.48 2.03 -13.80
C LEU A 468 -1.23 1.49 -13.10
N TRP A 469 -0.58 0.48 -13.66
CA TRP A 469 0.70 -0.02 -13.19
C TRP A 469 1.79 1.05 -13.29
N ALA A 470 1.98 1.64 -14.46
CA ALA A 470 2.99 2.68 -14.69
C ALA A 470 2.78 3.90 -13.77
N ALA A 471 1.53 4.37 -13.62
CA ALA A 471 1.20 5.49 -12.75
C ALA A 471 1.44 5.19 -11.27
N ASN A 472 1.03 4.00 -10.79
CA ASN A 472 1.26 3.60 -9.40
C ASN A 472 2.74 3.43 -9.08
N VAL A 473 3.49 2.78 -9.98
CA VAL A 473 4.94 2.65 -9.91
C VAL A 473 5.58 4.04 -9.82
N ALA A 474 5.26 4.96 -10.73
CA ALA A 474 5.82 6.31 -10.72
C ALA A 474 5.54 7.07 -9.40
N VAL A 475 4.30 7.06 -8.91
CA VAL A 475 3.93 7.75 -7.65
C VAL A 475 4.58 7.08 -6.43
N LEU A 476 4.65 5.75 -6.40
CA LEU A 476 5.28 5.03 -5.30
C LEU A 476 6.77 5.37 -5.21
N TRP A 477 7.48 5.34 -6.35
CA TRP A 477 8.90 5.68 -6.40
C TRP A 477 9.15 7.14 -6.03
N ALA A 478 8.35 8.06 -6.56
CA ALA A 478 8.45 9.48 -6.22
C ALA A 478 8.29 9.71 -4.71
N THR A 479 7.33 9.06 -4.06
CA THR A 479 7.08 9.20 -2.62
C THR A 479 8.16 8.54 -1.75
N ILE A 480 8.70 7.39 -2.18
CA ILE A 480 9.86 6.74 -1.54
C ILE A 480 11.08 7.67 -1.61
N PHE A 481 11.44 8.15 -2.81
CA PHE A 481 12.61 9.00 -3.00
C PHE A 481 12.46 10.34 -2.27
N TRP A 482 11.27 10.91 -2.26
CA TRP A 482 10.98 12.11 -1.47
C TRP A 482 11.22 11.84 0.04
N THR A 483 10.66 10.77 0.59
CA THR A 483 10.82 10.42 2.01
C THR A 483 12.29 10.25 2.39
N VAL A 484 13.04 9.49 1.60
CA VAL A 484 14.47 9.26 1.81
C VAL A 484 15.25 10.56 1.73
N PHE A 485 14.96 11.39 0.74
CA PHE A 485 15.68 12.64 0.53
C PHE A 485 15.52 13.58 1.73
N GLU A 486 14.29 13.75 2.22
CA GLU A 486 13.99 14.53 3.41
C GLU A 486 14.71 13.99 4.65
N ALA A 487 14.70 12.67 4.86
CA ALA A 487 15.39 12.03 5.97
C ALA A 487 16.90 12.26 5.93
N ARG A 488 17.53 12.10 4.76
CA ARG A 488 18.96 12.34 4.56
C ARG A 488 19.35 13.81 4.69
N ALA A 489 18.54 14.72 4.16
CA ALA A 489 18.78 16.15 4.32
C ALA A 489 18.74 16.56 5.80
N CYS A 490 17.85 15.95 6.59
CA CYS A 490 17.79 16.16 8.02
C CYS A 490 19.00 15.56 8.77
N VAL A 491 19.52 14.41 8.33
CA VAL A 491 20.78 13.85 8.88
C VAL A 491 21.94 14.83 8.70
N HIS A 492 22.10 15.41 7.50
CA HIS A 492 23.17 16.38 7.24
C HIS A 492 23.03 17.63 8.12
N LEU A 493 21.80 18.12 8.32
CA LEU A 493 21.51 19.21 9.24
C LEU A 493 21.96 18.86 10.67
N VAL A 494 21.58 17.68 11.18
CA VAL A 494 21.95 17.21 12.53
C VAL A 494 23.47 17.08 12.69
N ASN A 495 24.12 16.43 11.72
CA ASN A 495 25.57 16.22 11.78
C ASN A 495 26.34 17.54 11.80
N ARG A 496 25.89 18.57 11.08
CA ARG A 496 26.55 19.88 11.12
C ARG A 496 26.30 20.70 12.34
N LEU A 497 25.08 20.68 12.87
CA LEU A 497 24.80 21.32 14.16
C LEU A 497 25.69 20.72 15.27
N SER A 498 26.04 19.44 15.16
CA SER A 498 26.91 18.77 16.12
C SER A 498 28.42 19.03 15.90
N ALA A 499 28.82 19.44 14.69
CA ALA A 499 30.23 19.54 14.31
C ALA A 499 30.95 20.78 14.85
N ALA A 500 30.24 21.89 15.02
CA ALA A 500 30.81 23.14 15.51
C ALA A 500 29.75 23.93 16.28
N ARG A 501 30.19 24.81 17.19
CA ARG A 501 29.28 25.57 18.06
C ARG A 501 28.35 26.44 17.23
N SER A 502 27.06 26.41 17.54
CA SER A 502 26.05 27.12 16.76
C SER A 502 25.95 28.61 17.13
N SER A 503 25.76 29.44 16.12
CA SER A 503 25.52 30.88 16.20
C SER A 503 24.04 31.14 15.94
N TRP A 504 23.32 31.48 17.00
CA TRP A 504 21.88 31.78 16.98
C TRP A 504 21.62 33.29 16.88
N PRO A 505 20.49 33.73 16.29
CA PRO A 505 20.11 35.14 16.26
C PRO A 505 20.03 35.73 17.68
N ALA A 506 20.60 36.92 17.86
CA ALA A 506 20.55 37.65 19.14
C ALA A 506 19.11 37.81 19.65
N THR A 507 18.17 38.12 18.75
CA THR A 507 16.74 38.24 19.08
C THR A 507 16.14 36.97 19.68
N THR A 508 16.58 35.78 19.23
CA THR A 508 16.12 34.50 19.77
C THR A 508 16.75 34.23 21.13
N LEU A 509 18.05 34.51 21.28
CA LEU A 509 18.78 34.33 22.53
C LEU A 509 18.25 35.26 23.62
N ASP A 510 18.04 36.55 23.32
CA ASP A 510 17.49 37.56 24.23
C ASP A 510 16.11 37.15 24.73
N ARG A 511 15.20 36.82 23.79
CA ARG A 511 13.83 36.37 24.14
C ARG A 511 13.84 35.13 25.04
N ARG A 512 14.70 34.15 24.73
CA ARG A 512 14.79 32.91 25.52
C ARG A 512 15.42 33.13 26.89
N ARG A 513 16.39 34.03 26.97
CA ARG A 513 17.02 34.45 28.22
C ARG A 513 16.00 35.12 29.14
N GLU A 514 15.15 36.01 28.59
CA GLU A 514 14.07 36.65 29.34
C GLU A 514 13.02 35.65 29.82
N GLU A 515 12.62 34.68 28.99
CA GLU A 515 11.63 33.65 29.34
C GLU A 515 12.13 32.66 30.40
N SER A 516 13.39 32.23 30.31
CA SER A 516 13.92 31.11 31.10
C SER A 516 14.86 31.54 32.24
N GLY A 517 15.38 32.77 32.20
CA GLY A 517 16.40 33.25 33.14
C GLY A 517 17.76 32.54 33.00
N VAL A 518 17.96 31.72 31.96
CA VAL A 518 19.20 30.97 31.71
C VAL A 518 20.17 31.83 30.88
N PRO A 519 21.49 31.81 31.17
CA PRO A 519 22.48 32.51 30.35
C PRO A 519 22.50 32.04 28.89
N GLU A 520 22.76 32.96 27.97
CA GLU A 520 22.81 32.71 26.52
C GLU A 520 23.76 31.57 26.15
N VAL A 521 24.90 31.51 26.85
CA VAL A 521 25.96 30.53 26.63
C VAL A 521 25.47 29.08 26.80
N LEU A 522 24.54 28.84 27.73
CA LEU A 522 23.93 27.54 27.99
C LEU A 522 22.67 27.29 27.13
N LEU A 523 22.06 28.33 26.59
CA LEU A 523 20.85 28.20 25.77
C LEU A 523 21.15 27.62 24.38
N VAL A 524 22.33 27.87 23.83
CA VAL A 524 22.75 27.46 22.48
C VAL A 524 22.51 25.97 22.22
N GLU A 525 23.06 25.08 23.05
CA GLU A 525 22.90 23.62 22.85
C GLU A 525 21.46 23.14 23.06
N SER A 526 20.71 23.80 23.97
CA SER A 526 19.31 23.48 24.19
C SER A 526 18.44 23.82 22.97
N LEU A 527 18.79 24.91 22.27
CA LEU A 527 18.13 25.34 21.05
C LEU A 527 18.47 24.45 19.86
N ASP A 528 19.73 23.98 19.77
CA ASP A 528 20.13 23.00 18.76
C ASP A 528 19.34 21.69 18.93
N PHE A 529 19.23 21.19 20.17
CA PHE A 529 18.42 20.02 20.47
C PHE A 529 16.94 20.25 20.09
N GLU A 530 16.37 21.40 20.44
CA GLU A 530 14.98 21.76 20.12
C GLU A 530 14.74 21.84 18.60
N LEU A 531 15.70 22.37 17.84
CA LEU A 531 15.68 22.39 16.37
C LEU A 531 15.72 20.98 15.80
N ILE A 532 16.62 20.12 16.30
CA ILE A 532 16.75 18.73 15.86
C ILE A 532 15.44 17.96 16.08
N VAL A 533 14.85 18.05 17.27
CA VAL A 533 13.57 17.40 17.61
C VAL A 533 12.48 17.81 16.62
N ARG A 534 12.34 19.11 16.36
CA ARG A 534 11.28 19.62 15.48
C ARG A 534 11.55 19.33 14.00
N ALA A 535 12.79 19.45 13.54
CA ALA A 535 13.18 19.17 12.16
C ALA A 535 12.96 17.69 11.82
N ALA A 536 13.38 16.75 12.69
CA ALA A 536 13.12 15.33 12.51
C ALA A 536 11.62 15.01 12.61
N GLY A 537 10.90 15.65 13.53
CA GLY A 537 9.44 15.52 13.66
C GLY A 537 8.66 16.01 12.44
N ARG A 538 9.23 16.93 11.63
CA ARG A 538 8.65 17.44 10.39
C ARG A 538 8.30 16.33 9.40
N ILE A 539 9.15 15.30 9.31
CA ILE A 539 9.15 14.25 8.28
C ILE A 539 8.08 13.18 8.53
N ASN A 540 7.59 13.04 9.77
CA ASN A 540 6.65 11.97 10.15
C ASN A 540 5.43 11.76 9.22
N PRO A 541 4.76 12.81 8.70
CA PRO A 541 3.61 12.63 7.82
C PRO A 541 3.98 11.91 6.52
N ILE A 542 5.08 12.31 5.87
CA ILE A 542 5.41 11.79 4.54
C ILE A 542 5.76 10.30 4.57
N VAL A 543 6.30 9.83 5.69
CA VAL A 543 6.70 8.42 5.84
C VAL A 543 5.55 7.46 5.57
N TYR A 544 4.30 7.80 5.91
CA TYR A 544 3.15 6.90 5.75
C TYR A 544 2.72 6.69 4.29
N VAL A 545 2.97 7.65 3.41
CA VAL A 545 2.45 7.66 2.03
C VAL A 545 2.81 6.39 1.26
N PRO A 546 4.09 5.99 1.13
CA PRO A 546 4.46 4.80 0.37
C PRO A 546 3.92 3.49 0.98
N PHE A 547 3.84 3.39 2.31
CA PHE A 547 3.33 2.16 2.97
C PHE A 547 1.82 1.99 2.80
N VAL A 548 1.05 3.08 2.88
CA VAL A 548 -0.40 3.03 2.62
C VAL A 548 -0.65 2.66 1.16
N GLN A 549 0.13 3.21 0.22
CA GLN A 549 0.00 2.86 -1.19
C GLN A 549 0.31 1.37 -1.42
N ILE A 550 1.41 0.85 -0.85
CA ILE A 550 1.79 -0.57 -0.98
C ILE A 550 0.73 -1.49 -0.36
N PHE A 551 0.15 -1.13 0.77
CA PHE A 551 -0.95 -1.90 1.35
C PHE A 551 -2.15 -1.99 0.40
N LEU A 552 -2.55 -0.86 -0.20
CA LEU A 552 -3.67 -0.83 -1.15
C LEU A 552 -3.36 -1.60 -2.44
N LEU A 553 -2.11 -1.54 -2.92
CA LEU A 553 -1.65 -2.33 -4.05
C LEU A 553 -1.65 -3.82 -3.71
N GLY A 554 -1.10 -4.23 -2.56
CA GLY A 554 -1.14 -5.61 -2.09
C GLY A 554 -2.57 -6.14 -1.95
N PHE A 555 -3.51 -5.31 -1.50
CA PHE A 555 -4.93 -5.65 -1.46
C PHE A 555 -5.53 -5.82 -2.87
N ALA A 556 -5.13 -4.98 -3.83
CA ALA A 556 -5.53 -5.11 -5.24
C ALA A 556 -4.98 -6.35 -5.94
N LEU A 557 -3.95 -6.98 -5.37
CA LEU A 557 -3.32 -8.21 -5.87
C LEU A 557 -3.91 -9.49 -5.25
N HIS A 558 -4.95 -9.36 -4.42
CA HIS A 558 -5.49 -10.53 -3.76
C HIS A 558 -6.31 -11.41 -4.73
N PRO A 559 -6.11 -12.76 -4.78
CA PRO A 559 -6.84 -13.71 -5.64
C PRO A 559 -8.36 -13.81 -5.46
N ILE A 560 -8.95 -12.95 -4.62
CA ILE A 560 -10.40 -12.79 -4.48
C ILE A 560 -10.95 -11.95 -5.63
N PHE A 561 -10.17 -11.00 -6.14
CA PHE A 561 -10.56 -10.04 -7.16
C PHE A 561 -10.23 -10.57 -8.56
N ASP A 562 -8.95 -10.74 -8.82
CA ASP A 562 -8.37 -11.33 -10.03
C ASP A 562 -7.20 -12.24 -9.66
N ASP A 563 -6.92 -13.22 -10.52
CA ASP A 563 -5.76 -14.11 -10.40
C ASP A 563 -4.54 -13.50 -11.11
N SER A 564 -4.25 -12.23 -10.79
CA SER A 564 -3.08 -11.51 -11.30
C SER A 564 -1.81 -12.07 -10.66
N GLU A 565 -0.86 -12.51 -11.46
CA GLU A 565 0.46 -12.88 -10.96
C GLU A 565 1.37 -11.64 -10.89
N LEU A 566 2.14 -11.52 -9.80
CA LEU A 566 3.14 -10.47 -9.65
C LEU A 566 4.53 -11.06 -9.86
N PRO A 567 5.27 -10.61 -10.90
CA PRO A 567 6.64 -11.02 -11.12
C PRO A 567 7.48 -10.83 -9.86
N LEU A 568 8.15 -11.91 -9.42
CA LEU A 568 9.07 -11.90 -8.29
C LEU A 568 10.07 -10.73 -8.32
N PRO A 569 10.66 -10.35 -9.49
CA PRO A 569 11.55 -9.19 -9.56
C PRO A 569 10.89 -7.90 -9.07
N LEU A 570 9.64 -7.63 -9.42
CA LEU A 570 8.93 -6.42 -8.99
C LEU A 570 8.68 -6.41 -7.48
N VAL A 571 8.38 -7.56 -6.88
CA VAL A 571 8.25 -7.72 -5.42
C VAL A 571 9.57 -7.41 -4.72
N VAL A 572 10.67 -7.99 -5.19
CA VAL A 572 12.01 -7.78 -4.62
C VAL A 572 12.40 -6.31 -4.70
N VAL A 573 12.17 -5.69 -5.85
CA VAL A 573 12.45 -4.27 -6.11
C VAL A 573 11.66 -3.37 -5.16
N ALA A 574 10.36 -3.62 -4.96
CA ALA A 574 9.54 -2.91 -3.99
C ALA A 574 10.03 -3.12 -2.54
N ALA A 575 10.38 -4.36 -2.17
CA ALA A 575 10.86 -4.70 -0.84
C ALA A 575 12.21 -4.03 -0.50
N LEU A 576 13.19 -4.08 -1.41
CA LEU A 576 14.49 -3.41 -1.24
C LEU A 576 14.34 -1.90 -1.03
N SER A 577 13.30 -1.33 -1.63
CA SER A 577 13.08 0.11 -1.60
C SER A 577 12.34 0.56 -0.35
N LEU A 578 11.47 -0.29 0.18
CA LEU A 578 10.96 -0.14 1.54
C LEU A 578 12.08 -0.24 2.58
N LEU A 579 12.99 -1.21 2.41
CA LEU A 579 14.18 -1.33 3.26
C LEU A 579 15.05 -0.08 3.19
N TYR A 580 15.12 0.57 2.02
CA TYR A 580 15.84 1.83 1.87
C TYR A 580 15.21 2.99 2.64
N VAL A 581 13.87 3.11 2.65
CA VAL A 581 13.16 4.09 3.50
C VAL A 581 13.42 3.81 4.99
N LEU A 582 13.30 2.55 5.40
CA LEU A 582 13.56 2.13 6.78
C LEU A 582 15.00 2.47 7.19
N TYR A 583 15.96 2.16 6.33
CA TYR A 583 17.36 2.50 6.54
C TYR A 583 17.57 4.01 6.71
N ALA A 584 17.02 4.84 5.83
CA ALA A 584 17.15 6.29 5.93
C ALA A 584 16.58 6.84 7.26
N MET A 585 15.43 6.32 7.70
CA MET A 585 14.82 6.71 8.98
C MET A 585 15.63 6.23 10.20
N LEU A 586 16.22 5.03 10.13
CA LEU A 586 17.11 4.52 11.18
C LEU A 586 18.40 5.34 11.29
N VAL A 587 18.97 5.75 10.16
CA VAL A 587 20.14 6.65 10.14
C VAL A 587 19.81 7.99 10.77
N LEU A 588 18.66 8.59 10.41
CA LEU A 588 18.17 9.83 11.03
C LEU A 588 18.02 9.70 12.54
N ARG A 589 17.40 8.61 13.00
CA ARG A 589 17.25 8.35 14.43
C ARG A 589 18.59 8.23 15.13
N ARG A 590 19.53 7.46 14.58
CA ARG A 590 20.88 7.29 15.17
C ARG A 590 21.63 8.62 15.22
N ALA A 591 21.52 9.46 14.20
CA ALA A 591 22.12 10.80 14.20
C ALA A 591 21.53 11.68 15.33
N ALA A 592 20.21 11.70 15.48
CA ALA A 592 19.55 12.45 16.56
C ALA A 592 19.88 11.90 17.96
N GLU A 593 19.95 10.57 18.14
CA GLU A 593 20.34 9.94 19.40
C GLU A 593 21.79 10.25 19.80
N ARG A 594 22.70 10.34 18.82
CA ARG A 594 24.08 10.79 19.07
C ARG A 594 24.10 12.24 19.52
N ALA A 595 23.46 13.14 18.77
CA ALA A 595 23.40 14.56 19.14
C ALA A 595 22.81 14.78 20.55
N LYS A 596 21.79 13.99 20.94
CA LYS A 596 21.26 14.01 22.32
C LYS A 596 22.29 13.61 23.37
N ARG A 597 23.05 12.54 23.13
CA ARG A 597 24.08 12.06 24.08
C ARG A 597 25.22 13.07 24.21
N THR A 598 25.66 13.64 23.09
CA THR A 598 26.72 14.66 23.07
C THR A 598 26.28 15.91 23.85
N ALA A 599 25.07 16.41 23.63
CA ALA A 599 24.54 17.56 24.38
C ALA A 599 24.46 17.29 25.91
N ILE A 600 23.99 16.10 26.32
CA ILE A 600 23.96 15.74 27.76
C ILE A 600 25.38 15.67 28.34
N ALA A 601 26.34 15.11 27.60
CA ALA A 601 27.73 15.01 28.05
C ALA A 601 28.36 16.41 28.23
N HIS A 602 28.10 17.35 27.33
CA HIS A 602 28.57 18.74 27.47
C HIS A 602 28.01 19.41 28.72
N TYR A 603 26.69 19.35 28.94
CA TYR A 603 26.10 19.91 30.17
C TYR A 603 26.63 19.25 31.45
N GLN A 604 26.90 17.94 31.43
CA GLN A 604 27.49 17.24 32.58
C GLN A 604 28.94 17.67 32.83
N ALA A 605 29.73 17.85 31.76
CA ALA A 605 31.09 18.36 31.86
C ALA A 605 31.14 19.79 32.40
N ASP A 606 30.24 20.65 31.94
CA ASP A 606 30.12 22.03 32.41
C ASP A 606 29.66 22.11 33.87
N LEU A 607 28.77 21.20 34.30
CA LEU A 607 28.35 21.08 35.71
C LEU A 607 29.52 20.67 36.62
N LEU A 608 30.29 19.65 36.23
CA LEU A 608 31.46 19.19 36.99
C LEU A 608 32.49 20.31 37.15
N ARG A 609 32.77 21.06 36.08
CA ARG A 609 33.70 22.21 36.12
C ARG A 609 33.25 23.33 37.06
N LEU A 610 31.94 23.56 37.18
CA LEU A 610 31.38 24.54 38.11
C LEU A 610 31.42 24.05 39.57
N GLU A 611 31.32 22.73 39.80
CA GLU A 611 31.37 22.11 41.13
C GLU A 611 32.81 21.95 41.66
N ASP A 612 33.76 21.57 40.81
CA ASP A 612 35.16 21.28 41.20
C ASP A 612 36.03 22.54 41.33
N GLY A 613 35.63 23.68 40.75
CA GLY A 613 36.34 24.96 40.89
C GLY A 613 37.78 24.98 40.35
N GLU A 614 38.24 23.91 39.71
CA GLU A 614 39.62 23.68 39.30
C GLU A 614 39.81 23.93 37.80
N GLY A 615 40.91 24.60 37.46
CA GLY A 615 41.20 25.07 36.11
C GLY A 615 41.51 23.96 35.11
N ASP A 616 40.96 24.11 33.90
CA ASP A 616 41.38 23.57 32.59
C ASP A 616 41.78 22.08 32.45
N ALA A 617 41.48 21.24 33.44
CA ALA A 617 41.67 19.80 33.31
C ALA A 617 40.53 19.19 32.47
N ARG A 618 40.86 18.70 31.26
CA ARG A 618 39.96 17.87 30.45
C ARG A 618 39.53 16.66 31.29
N PRO A 619 38.24 16.31 31.40
CA PRO A 619 37.82 15.12 32.13
C PRO A 619 38.51 13.89 31.53
N SER A 620 39.08 13.03 32.36
CA SER A 620 39.92 11.87 31.97
C SER A 620 39.17 10.74 31.24
N GLY A 621 38.02 11.03 30.63
CA GLY A 621 37.18 10.11 29.85
C GLY A 621 36.58 10.72 28.58
N TYR A 622 36.88 11.99 28.25
CA TYR A 622 36.55 12.58 26.95
C TYR A 622 37.48 11.98 25.88
N ALA A 623 37.17 10.77 25.44
CA ALA A 623 37.73 10.26 24.19
C ALA A 623 37.27 11.21 23.08
N GLU A 624 38.21 11.67 22.25
CA GLU A 624 37.96 12.51 21.08
C GLU A 624 37.07 11.71 20.10
N THR A 625 35.75 11.73 20.32
CA THR A 625 34.78 10.97 19.55
C THR A 625 34.60 11.63 18.19
N ARG A 626 35.46 11.24 17.25
CA ARG A 626 35.24 11.60 15.83
C ARG A 626 33.93 11.00 15.36
N GLY A 627 33.04 11.85 14.85
CA GLY A 627 31.82 11.40 14.19
C GLY A 627 32.13 10.49 12.98
N PRO A 628 31.13 9.79 12.43
CA PRO A 628 31.31 8.90 11.27
C PRO A 628 31.89 9.59 10.02
N ASP A 629 31.84 10.92 9.97
CA ASP A 629 32.33 11.75 8.86
C ASP A 629 33.75 12.30 9.11
N GLY A 630 34.39 11.93 10.23
CA GLY A 630 35.73 12.40 10.63
C GLY A 630 35.78 13.84 11.15
N CYS A 631 34.65 14.53 11.27
CA CYS A 631 34.58 15.87 11.86
C CYS A 631 34.77 15.79 13.39
N PRO A 632 35.60 16.68 13.98
CA PRO A 632 35.72 16.80 15.43
C PRO A 632 34.40 17.30 16.03
N GLU A 633 33.95 16.71 17.14
CA GLU A 633 32.90 17.30 17.97
C GLU A 633 33.47 18.56 18.65
N HIS A 634 32.67 19.63 18.76
CA HIS A 634 33.14 20.87 19.34
C HIS A 634 33.37 20.72 20.84
N ALA A 635 34.45 21.34 21.34
CA ALA A 635 34.84 21.23 22.74
C ALA A 635 33.79 21.88 23.68
N PRO A 636 33.59 21.32 24.88
CA PRO A 636 32.78 21.96 25.91
C PRO A 636 33.39 23.28 26.36
N LEU A 637 32.57 24.15 26.96
CA LEU A 637 32.90 25.53 27.33
C LEU A 637 34.17 25.66 28.18
N THR A 638 34.98 26.71 27.93
CA THR A 638 36.12 27.03 28.80
C THR A 638 35.63 27.63 30.13
N LEU A 639 36.44 27.47 31.19
CA LEU A 639 36.08 27.93 32.54
C LEU A 639 35.86 29.46 32.60
N ASP A 640 36.58 30.23 31.80
CA ASP A 640 36.43 31.68 31.69
C ASP A 640 35.14 32.07 30.96
N GLN A 641 34.81 31.41 29.84
CA GLN A 641 33.53 31.61 29.14
C GLN A 641 32.33 31.24 30.03
N LEU A 642 32.48 30.18 30.85
CA LEU A 642 31.52 29.86 31.89
C LEU A 642 31.47 31.00 32.91
N ARG A 643 32.57 31.38 33.58
CA ARG A 643 32.54 32.39 34.66
C ARG A 643 32.04 33.77 34.23
N ASP A 644 32.38 34.24 33.04
CA ASP A 644 31.91 35.54 32.52
C ASP A 644 30.43 35.50 32.12
N GLY A 645 29.96 34.39 31.53
CA GLY A 645 28.55 34.20 31.17
C GLY A 645 27.65 33.80 32.34
N THR A 646 28.20 33.17 33.39
CA THR A 646 27.46 32.48 34.46
C THR A 646 27.58 33.11 35.85
N ARG A 647 27.98 34.39 36.00
CA ARG A 647 27.91 35.12 37.29
C ARG A 647 26.54 35.03 38.02
N LYS A 648 25.49 34.50 37.37
CA LYS A 648 24.16 34.18 37.92
C LYS A 648 23.62 32.77 37.62
N ALA A 649 24.36 31.89 36.93
CA ALA A 649 23.81 30.58 36.54
C ALA A 649 23.93 29.59 37.70
N ALA A 650 22.80 29.17 38.25
CA ALA A 650 22.79 28.14 39.27
C ALA A 650 23.06 26.77 38.62
N PRO A 651 23.87 25.88 39.22
CA PRO A 651 23.95 24.45 38.87
C PRO A 651 22.57 23.79 38.67
N ALA A 652 21.56 24.29 39.37
CA ALA A 652 20.15 23.94 39.20
C ALA A 652 19.62 24.14 37.77
N GLN A 653 20.02 25.21 37.07
CA GLN A 653 19.58 25.49 35.69
C GLN A 653 20.15 24.48 34.69
N ILE A 654 21.42 24.08 34.86
CA ILE A 654 22.06 23.06 34.02
C ILE A 654 21.40 21.70 34.26
N ARG A 655 21.17 21.32 35.53
CA ARG A 655 20.46 20.09 35.88
C ARG A 655 19.05 20.05 35.27
N MET A 656 18.32 21.18 35.30
CA MET A 656 17.01 21.32 34.65
C MET A 656 17.08 21.11 33.13
N LEU A 657 18.11 21.65 32.45
CA LEU A 657 18.29 21.46 31.00
C LEU A 657 18.62 20.00 30.66
N VAL A 658 19.50 19.36 31.43
CA VAL A 658 19.81 17.92 31.27
C VAL A 658 18.54 17.09 31.45
N GLU A 659 17.77 17.34 32.51
CA GLU A 659 16.51 16.64 32.76
C GLU A 659 15.51 16.86 31.62
N ARG A 660 15.36 18.08 31.10
CA ARG A 660 14.49 18.39 29.97
C ARG A 660 14.90 17.62 28.71
N ILE A 661 16.19 17.59 28.38
CA ILE A 661 16.69 16.87 27.20
C ILE A 661 16.52 15.36 27.38
N ASP A 662 16.83 14.83 28.56
CA ASP A 662 16.76 13.40 28.83
C ASP A 662 15.31 12.87 28.83
N THR A 663 14.40 13.60 29.46
CA THR A 663 12.97 13.25 29.54
C THR A 663 12.22 13.45 28.22
N THR A 664 12.77 14.18 27.25
CA THR A 664 12.14 14.39 25.94
C THR A 664 11.99 13.07 25.17
N ARG A 665 10.73 12.65 24.94
CA ARG A 665 10.33 11.48 24.14
C ARG A 665 9.64 11.85 22.83
N GLU A 666 9.94 13.02 22.27
CA GLU A 666 9.32 13.52 21.05
C GLU A 666 10.15 13.20 19.78
N GLY A 667 9.49 13.28 18.62
CA GLY A 667 10.12 13.09 17.32
C GLY A 667 10.90 11.77 17.22
N PRO A 668 12.23 11.82 16.95
CA PRO A 668 13.07 10.62 16.78
C PRO A 668 13.32 9.86 18.08
N PHE A 669 13.01 10.43 19.26
CA PHE A 669 13.31 9.84 20.58
C PHE A 669 12.18 8.97 21.17
N ARG A 670 11.09 8.75 20.41
CA ARG A 670 10.01 7.85 20.82
C ARG A 670 10.50 6.40 20.97
N PRO A 671 9.88 5.60 21.85
CA PRO A 671 10.11 4.15 21.91
C PRO A 671 10.01 3.51 20.52
N LEU A 672 10.84 2.50 20.22
CA LEU A 672 10.92 1.87 18.88
C LEU A 672 9.54 1.49 18.32
N LEU A 673 8.68 0.87 19.13
CA LEU A 673 7.33 0.45 18.72
C LEU A 673 6.35 1.62 18.50
N GLN A 674 6.65 2.80 19.05
CA GLN A 674 5.84 4.01 18.88
C GLN A 674 6.36 4.91 17.75
N GLN A 675 7.44 4.51 17.07
CA GLN A 675 8.00 5.25 15.95
C GLN A 675 7.05 5.22 14.75
N PRO A 676 6.79 6.36 14.11
CA PRO A 676 5.86 6.44 12.99
C PRO A 676 6.29 5.58 11.80
N PHE A 677 7.59 5.47 11.54
CA PHE A 677 8.10 4.64 10.44
C PHE A 677 7.96 3.14 10.72
N LEU A 678 8.15 2.67 11.96
CA LEU A 678 7.88 1.26 12.29
C LEU A 678 6.38 0.95 12.22
N ARG A 679 5.52 1.85 12.72
CA ARG A 679 4.07 1.71 12.57
C ARG A 679 3.66 1.67 11.11
N ALA A 680 4.26 2.51 10.27
CA ALA A 680 4.00 2.51 8.84
C ALA A 680 4.43 1.20 8.16
N VAL A 681 5.60 0.66 8.51
CA VAL A 681 6.05 -0.67 8.02
C VAL A 681 5.08 -1.77 8.41
N LEU A 682 4.49 -1.71 9.62
CA LEU A 682 3.54 -2.72 10.08
C LEU A 682 2.20 -2.67 9.33
N ILE A 683 1.86 -1.58 8.62
CA ILE A 683 0.58 -1.46 7.91
C ILE A 683 0.39 -2.60 6.89
N PRO A 684 1.31 -2.83 5.91
CA PRO A 684 1.24 -3.98 5.01
C PRO A 684 1.15 -5.35 5.68
N PHE A 685 1.78 -5.51 6.86
CA PHE A 685 1.89 -6.81 7.54
C PHE A 685 0.84 -7.04 8.63
N SER A 686 0.13 -5.99 9.06
CA SER A 686 -0.98 -6.09 10.01
C SER A 686 -2.17 -6.71 9.28
N GLY A 687 -2.23 -8.04 9.30
CA GLY A 687 -3.15 -8.83 8.48
C GLY A 687 -4.58 -8.27 8.49
N TRP A 688 -5.07 -7.92 7.30
CA TRP A 688 -6.43 -7.57 6.86
C TRP A 688 -7.42 -6.76 7.72
N SER A 689 -7.16 -6.48 8.99
CA SER A 689 -8.01 -5.59 9.77
C SER A 689 -7.66 -4.17 9.37
N GLY A 690 -8.39 -3.62 8.40
CA GLY A 690 -8.30 -2.20 8.01
C GLY A 690 -8.49 -1.22 9.19
N VAL A 691 -8.85 -1.72 10.37
CA VAL A 691 -8.85 -1.00 11.66
C VAL A 691 -7.46 -0.45 12.02
N SER A 692 -6.37 -1.15 11.70
CA SER A 692 -5.00 -0.66 11.99
C SER A 692 -4.63 0.60 11.20
N LEU A 693 -5.33 0.86 10.09
CA LEU A 693 -5.16 2.04 9.24
C LEU A 693 -5.98 3.25 9.71
N ILE A 694 -7.06 3.03 10.45
CA ILE A 694 -8.00 4.10 10.83
C ILE A 694 -7.31 5.09 11.76
N GLU A 695 -6.68 4.63 12.84
CA GLU A 695 -6.04 5.53 13.81
C GLU A 695 -4.86 6.33 13.21
N PRO A 696 -3.94 5.73 12.43
CA PRO A 696 -2.91 6.50 11.73
C PRO A 696 -3.48 7.49 10.71
N LEU A 697 -4.51 7.11 9.94
CA LEU A 697 -5.12 8.02 8.95
C LEU A 697 -5.89 9.16 9.62
N LEU A 698 -6.65 8.90 10.68
CA LEU A 698 -7.34 9.95 11.44
C LEU A 698 -6.34 10.94 12.04
N ASN A 699 -5.28 10.45 12.68
CA ASN A 699 -4.16 11.28 13.13
C ASN A 699 -3.46 12.02 11.96
N TYR A 700 -3.33 11.36 10.82
CA TYR A 700 -2.78 11.94 9.59
C TYR A 700 -3.67 13.04 9.00
N PHE A 701 -4.97 13.03 9.26
CA PHE A 701 -5.88 14.10 8.84
C PHE A 701 -6.16 15.11 9.96
N GLY A 702 -5.72 14.83 11.19
CA GLY A 702 -5.97 15.68 12.37
C GLY A 702 -7.44 15.63 12.80
N VAL A 703 -8.04 14.44 12.75
CA VAL A 703 -9.41 14.12 13.20
C VAL A 703 -9.35 13.43 14.55
#